data_AF-A0AAV9W094-F1
#
_entry.id   AF-A0AAV9W094-F1
#
_cell.length_a   1.000
_cell.length_b   1.000
_cell.length_c   1.000
_cell.angle_alpha   90.00
_cell.angle_beta   90.00
_cell.angle_gamma   90.00
#
_symmetry.space_group_name_H-M   'P 1'
#
loop_
_entity.id
_entity.type
_entity.pdbx_description
1 polymer ?
#
loop_
_entity_poly.entity_id
_entity_poly.type
_entity_poly.pdbx_seq_one_letter_code
_entity_poly.pdbx_strand_id
1 'polypeptide(L)'
;MKTSILSFPNEILAIILGDEVLSNGDIGRAERTCKLFQANIQEYVAPRRRYTFWVDSVDRPAWRLIRRLLKDPKLGETFVEINVKWERRIASDPSTWPSDWRWTRAEQSCIRRMCRKWDLSSGTLLNILEGKNSEALLPLLLCFTPKLKSLDLGSPDGRIVNCAYTDHELEQALKAIGITISGSSYSGQYWEDYCEESHRFQAREHELFLFDGLEYLRVYDCRVVGSPKLSPGLKSLEHFRIGGQRKNDRPFQLQSLFPIFSLPKIKSIHAFGLIDNDTDSYPTGSSSYKPSRRGPSSLKYLTLESHSQEQMSMFPYKNVKTIAKITRNLEVLIVNDKRSRGYQNKKEIDEKVGEMFLKYNQGTLDPRRLRINGGGFTATGEYDADIGRREDLARRRKLFEQAQNRPKDLNLKPSPLETLKPELLSRILSSLKRSEIFNLMLASKAFYETCYRHIWSRIALVGPQDLYEVYVENIHALDDIEAGYLKNIIKANGKTGIEYLEHLELDGALFFQISPSEKFRVLDYITTKIESGDAKRFKSLHIDLKGHDPRYRNYSDHDPMFDSDQSEDHIFGFLSAVKQYSEQKNCNEFSLHIEMRLRGTGLFDLCDTTKLTNLVLQIDLWTLEEAQTGIERVIRLLKLVPRQLKDLTFIGGFYDRMLGGPAINNSVAQSRAETLGVLYT
;
A
#
# COMPACT_ATOMS: atom_id res chain seq x y z
N MET A 1 -31.80 32.75 25.15
CA MET A 1 -30.73 33.53 25.83
C MET A 1 -29.46 33.44 24.99
N LYS A 2 -28.82 34.57 24.66
CA LYS A 2 -27.50 34.57 24.00
C LYS A 2 -26.43 34.55 25.09
N THR A 3 -25.89 33.38 25.38
CA THR A 3 -24.75 33.24 26.28
C THR A 3 -23.50 33.79 25.58
N SER A 4 -22.82 34.76 26.19
CA SER A 4 -21.59 35.34 25.65
C SER A 4 -20.46 34.33 25.76
N ILE A 5 -19.60 34.23 24.75
CA ILE A 5 -18.40 33.38 24.82
C ILE A 5 -17.50 33.76 26.02
N LEU A 6 -17.56 35.01 26.48
CA LEU A 6 -16.81 35.50 27.64
C LEU A 6 -17.31 34.96 28.99
N SER A 7 -18.48 34.33 29.04
CA SER A 7 -19.00 33.71 30.25
C SER A 7 -18.63 32.23 30.39
N PHE A 8 -17.84 31.68 29.46
CA PHE A 8 -17.36 30.31 29.59
C PHE A 8 -16.23 30.19 30.62
N PRO A 9 -16.14 29.05 31.34
CA PRO A 9 -14.99 28.75 32.19
C PRO A 9 -13.68 28.76 31.39
N ASN A 10 -12.58 29.09 32.07
CA ASN A 10 -11.24 29.17 31.48
C ASN A 10 -10.82 27.87 30.80
N GLU A 11 -11.21 26.72 31.35
CA GLU A 11 -10.92 25.39 30.79
C GLU A 11 -11.61 25.19 29.44
N ILE A 12 -12.86 25.64 29.30
CA ILE A 12 -13.61 25.56 28.05
C ILE A 12 -13.05 26.55 27.03
N LEU A 13 -12.68 27.75 27.46
CA LEU A 13 -11.99 28.74 26.62
C LEU A 13 -10.63 28.23 26.16
N ALA A 14 -9.87 27.54 27.02
CA ALA A 14 -8.60 26.93 26.66
C ALA A 14 -8.75 25.81 25.65
N ILE A 15 -9.83 25.01 25.74
CA ILE A 15 -10.15 23.99 24.73
C ILE A 15 -10.49 24.65 23.39
N ILE A 16 -11.36 25.67 23.39
CA ILE A 16 -11.76 26.37 22.17
C ILE A 16 -10.57 27.09 21.52
N LEU A 17 -9.82 27.86 22.31
CA LEU A 17 -8.68 28.66 21.84
C LEU A 17 -7.43 27.83 21.55
N GLY A 18 -7.36 26.60 22.07
CA GLY A 18 -6.31 25.62 21.83
C GLY A 18 -6.70 24.55 20.79
N ASP A 19 -7.87 24.67 20.17
CA ASP A 19 -8.35 23.74 19.15
C ASP A 19 -7.46 23.81 17.89
N GLU A 20 -7.19 22.65 17.29
CA GLU A 20 -6.34 22.50 16.10
C GLU A 20 -6.93 23.21 14.87
N VAL A 21 -8.23 23.50 14.85
CA VAL A 21 -8.87 24.23 13.75
C VAL A 21 -8.55 25.72 13.74
N LEU A 22 -8.10 26.30 14.85
CA LEU A 22 -7.77 27.72 14.92
C LEU A 22 -6.35 27.97 14.40
N SER A 23 -6.22 28.85 13.40
CA SER A 23 -4.89 29.23 12.91
C SER A 23 -4.14 30.08 13.93
N ASN A 24 -2.81 30.12 13.84
CA ASN A 24 -2.01 31.05 14.65
C ASN A 24 -2.42 32.52 14.46
N GLY A 25 -2.98 32.87 13.29
CA GLY A 25 -3.56 34.18 13.03
C GLY A 25 -4.84 34.43 13.83
N ASP A 26 -5.71 33.42 13.95
CA ASP A 26 -6.92 33.47 14.77
C ASP A 26 -6.60 33.56 16.25
N ILE A 27 -5.65 32.75 16.73
CA ILE A 27 -5.17 32.82 18.11
C ILE A 27 -4.57 34.21 18.38
N GLY A 28 -3.76 34.76 17.47
CA GLY A 28 -3.21 36.11 17.63
C GLY A 28 -4.24 37.25 17.51
N ARG A 29 -5.37 37.03 16.83
CA ARG A 29 -6.52 37.95 16.85
C ARG A 29 -7.27 37.83 18.17
N ALA A 30 -7.59 36.62 18.60
CA ALA A 30 -8.25 36.33 19.86
C ALA A 30 -7.45 36.87 21.07
N GLU A 31 -6.13 36.71 21.06
CA GLU A 31 -5.22 37.26 22.09
C GLU A 31 -5.33 38.79 22.19
N ARG A 32 -5.60 39.48 21.06
CA ARG A 32 -5.78 40.94 21.03
C ARG A 32 -7.21 41.39 21.31
N THR A 33 -8.19 40.50 21.22
CA THR A 33 -9.61 40.84 21.39
C THR A 33 -9.94 41.24 22.83
N CYS A 34 -9.47 40.49 23.82
CA CYS A 34 -9.69 40.83 25.23
C CYS A 34 -8.66 40.22 26.19
N LYS A 35 -8.54 40.80 27.39
CA LYS A 35 -7.61 40.34 28.43
C LYS A 35 -7.87 38.90 28.88
N LEU A 36 -9.12 38.45 28.90
CA LEU A 36 -9.50 37.08 29.27
C LEU A 36 -8.93 36.06 28.28
N PHE A 37 -9.08 36.32 26.97
CA PHE A 37 -8.50 35.47 25.94
C PHE A 37 -6.98 35.55 25.95
N GLN A 38 -6.41 36.73 26.17
CA GLN A 38 -4.96 36.88 26.33
C GLN A 38 -4.42 36.02 27.47
N ALA A 39 -5.03 36.09 28.66
CA ALA A 39 -4.62 35.30 29.81
C ALA A 39 -4.76 33.79 29.55
N ASN A 40 -5.91 33.36 29.02
CA ASN A 40 -6.14 31.94 28.71
C ASN A 40 -5.19 31.43 27.62
N ILE A 41 -4.93 32.22 26.59
CA ILE A 41 -3.96 31.87 25.55
C ILE A 41 -2.56 31.80 26.15
N GLN A 42 -2.13 32.76 26.96
CA GLN A 42 -0.79 32.75 27.55
C GLN A 42 -0.57 31.63 28.57
N GLU A 43 -1.60 31.26 29.32
CA GLU A 43 -1.54 30.25 30.37
C GLU A 43 -1.72 28.82 29.84
N TYR A 44 -2.63 28.60 28.89
CA TYR A 44 -3.02 27.24 28.47
C TYR A 44 -2.61 26.90 27.03
N VAL A 45 -2.50 27.89 26.13
CA VAL A 45 -2.24 27.67 24.69
C VAL A 45 -0.78 27.95 24.32
N ALA A 46 -0.20 29.04 24.82
CA ALA A 46 1.16 29.50 24.55
C ALA A 46 2.25 28.51 25.04
N PRO A 47 2.09 27.80 26.18
CA PRO A 47 3.02 26.74 26.57
C PRO A 47 2.97 25.50 25.66
N ARG A 48 1.98 25.42 24.76
CA ARG A 48 1.77 24.33 23.80
C ARG A 48 1.74 24.84 22.36
N ARG A 49 2.33 26.02 22.08
CA ARG A 49 2.22 26.64 20.75
C ARG A 49 2.72 25.69 19.67
N ARG A 50 1.75 25.23 18.88
CA ARG A 50 1.94 24.43 17.67
C ARG A 50 2.09 25.40 16.50
N TYR A 51 3.16 25.25 15.75
CA TYR A 51 3.40 26.06 14.57
C TYR A 51 3.39 25.21 13.31
N THR A 52 2.56 25.59 12.34
CA THR A 52 2.61 24.99 11.02
C THR A 52 3.60 25.75 10.15
N PHE A 53 4.71 25.10 9.79
CA PHE A 53 5.71 25.62 8.86
C PHE A 53 5.31 25.24 7.43
N TRP A 54 4.96 26.24 6.61
CA TRP A 54 4.53 26.02 5.24
C TRP A 54 5.69 26.22 4.27
N VAL A 55 6.08 25.15 3.59
CA VAL A 55 7.07 25.15 2.52
C VAL A 55 6.41 25.61 1.24
N ASP A 56 6.96 26.67 0.66
CA ASP A 56 6.68 27.27 -0.65
C ASP A 56 5.27 27.87 -0.80
N SER A 57 4.59 28.09 0.32
CA SER A 57 3.31 28.81 0.33
C SER A 57 3.42 30.23 -0.23
N VAL A 58 2.47 30.59 -1.10
CA VAL A 58 2.41 31.85 -1.86
C VAL A 58 2.40 33.08 -0.93
N ASP A 59 1.78 32.96 0.25
CA ASP A 59 1.72 34.01 1.28
C ASP A 59 3.02 34.20 2.07
N ARG A 60 4.01 33.32 1.86
CA ARG A 60 5.35 33.32 2.47
C ARG A 60 5.36 33.40 4.01
N PRO A 61 4.55 32.59 4.72
CA PRO A 61 4.49 32.62 6.18
C PRO A 61 5.84 32.24 6.84
N ALA A 62 6.60 31.30 6.28
CA ALA A 62 7.88 30.85 6.81
C ALA A 62 8.94 31.96 6.83
N TRP A 63 9.11 32.67 5.71
CA TRP A 63 10.04 33.80 5.61
C TRP A 63 9.69 34.95 6.56
N ARG A 64 8.40 35.32 6.63
CA ARG A 64 7.93 36.38 7.53
C ARG A 64 8.19 36.03 9.00
N LEU A 65 8.01 34.77 9.37
CA LEU A 65 8.34 34.28 10.71
C LEU A 65 9.84 34.41 10.99
N ILE A 66 10.72 33.92 10.10
CA ILE A 66 12.17 34.04 10.31
C ILE A 66 12.58 35.50 10.46
N ARG A 67 12.07 36.40 9.63
CA ARG A 67 12.31 37.85 9.77
C ARG A 67 11.89 38.37 11.15
N ARG A 68 10.75 37.91 11.67
CA ARG A 68 10.30 38.27 13.02
C ARG A 68 11.25 37.71 14.08
N LEU A 69 11.68 36.45 13.97
CA LEU A 69 12.60 35.79 14.90
C LEU A 69 14.00 36.43 14.91
N LEU A 70 14.47 36.93 13.77
CA LEU A 70 15.72 37.69 13.71
C LEU A 70 15.66 38.99 14.52
N LYS A 71 14.47 39.59 14.66
CA LYS A 71 14.24 40.79 15.49
C LYS A 71 13.92 40.45 16.94
N ASP A 72 13.20 39.36 17.15
CA ASP A 72 12.66 38.92 18.44
C ASP A 72 12.81 37.40 18.60
N PRO A 73 14.00 36.91 18.97
CA PRO A 73 14.28 35.48 19.10
C PRO A 73 13.42 34.77 20.15
N LYS A 74 12.94 35.50 21.18
CA LYS A 74 12.14 34.95 22.29
C LYS A 74 10.82 34.33 21.81
N LEU A 75 10.28 34.81 20.69
CA LEU A 75 9.09 34.21 20.08
C LEU A 75 9.30 32.72 19.77
N GLY A 76 10.48 32.33 19.28
CA GLY A 76 10.80 30.95 18.93
C GLY A 76 10.84 30.01 20.14
N GLU A 77 11.17 30.55 21.33
CA GLU A 77 11.16 29.78 22.58
C GLU A 77 9.76 29.32 23.00
N THR A 78 8.71 29.89 22.39
CA THR A 78 7.32 29.49 22.64
C THR A 78 6.91 28.25 21.83
N PHE A 79 7.63 27.89 20.77
CA PHE A 79 7.29 26.74 19.94
C PHE A 79 7.70 25.43 20.60
N VAL A 80 6.70 24.57 20.87
CA VAL A 80 6.89 23.24 21.44
C VAL A 80 6.64 22.14 20.40
N GLU A 81 5.89 22.46 19.35
CA GLU A 81 5.57 21.55 18.26
C GLU A 81 5.62 22.30 16.92
N ILE A 82 6.23 21.68 15.92
CA ILE A 82 6.23 22.17 14.54
C ILE A 82 5.67 21.08 13.63
N ASN A 83 4.69 21.45 12.81
CA ASN A 83 4.13 20.60 11.77
C ASN A 83 4.48 21.21 10.42
N VAL A 84 5.06 20.45 9.50
CA VAL A 84 5.45 20.93 8.17
C VAL A 84 4.36 20.60 7.16
N LYS A 85 4.00 21.59 6.34
CA LYS A 85 3.13 21.41 5.18
C LYS A 85 3.87 21.80 3.92
N TRP A 86 3.69 21.00 2.87
CA TRP A 86 4.39 21.15 1.59
C TRP A 86 3.42 21.69 0.54
N GLU A 87 3.65 22.92 0.09
CA GLU A 87 2.93 23.58 -1.01
C GLU A 87 3.90 23.82 -2.15
N ARG A 88 4.54 22.74 -2.64
CA ARG A 88 5.50 22.82 -3.73
C ARG A 88 4.86 23.44 -4.97
N ARG A 89 5.68 24.17 -5.71
CA ARG A 89 5.32 24.80 -6.98
C ARG A 89 4.83 23.74 -7.96
N ILE A 90 3.82 24.07 -8.75
CA ILE A 90 3.36 23.24 -9.86
C ILE A 90 3.78 23.95 -11.15
N ALA A 91 4.58 23.30 -12.00
CA ALA A 91 5.13 23.93 -13.21
C ALA A 91 4.03 24.45 -14.15
N SER A 92 2.90 23.77 -14.25
CA SER A 92 1.77 24.22 -15.08
C SER A 92 0.90 25.30 -14.43
N ASP A 93 1.13 25.66 -13.16
CA ASP A 93 0.31 26.63 -12.43
C ASP A 93 1.15 27.72 -11.73
N PRO A 94 1.37 28.86 -12.41
CA PRO A 94 2.09 30.01 -11.84
C PRO A 94 1.46 30.60 -10.58
N SER A 95 0.17 30.34 -10.31
CA SER A 95 -0.48 30.84 -9.09
C SER A 95 0.08 30.18 -7.82
N THR A 96 0.70 29.01 -7.96
CA THR A 96 1.39 28.29 -6.87
C THR A 96 2.82 28.76 -6.64
N TRP A 97 3.35 29.68 -7.44
CA TRP A 97 4.77 30.07 -7.36
C TRP A 97 4.97 31.20 -6.34
N PRO A 98 5.60 30.95 -5.18
CA PRO A 98 5.94 32.02 -4.25
C PRO A 98 7.02 32.90 -4.90
N SER A 99 6.86 34.23 -4.85
CA SER A 99 7.95 35.08 -5.32
C SER A 99 9.14 35.02 -4.36
N ASP A 100 10.33 35.19 -4.92
CA ASP A 100 11.58 35.26 -4.17
C ASP A 100 11.50 36.25 -3.01
N TRP A 101 12.17 35.93 -1.91
CA TRP A 101 12.36 36.88 -0.82
C TRP A 101 13.78 37.42 -0.78
N ARG A 102 13.90 38.65 -0.28
CA ARG A 102 15.19 39.31 -0.09
C ARG A 102 15.38 39.70 1.37
N TRP A 103 16.60 39.49 1.84
CA TRP A 103 17.04 39.88 3.17
C TRP A 103 17.74 41.22 3.14
N THR A 104 17.48 42.06 4.14
CA THR A 104 18.27 43.27 4.37
C THR A 104 19.71 42.90 4.76
N ARG A 105 20.67 43.82 4.56
CA ARG A 105 22.07 43.58 4.95
C ARG A 105 22.22 43.17 6.42
N ALA A 106 21.44 43.79 7.31
CA ALA A 106 21.41 43.46 8.73
C ALA A 106 20.89 42.03 8.99
N GLU A 107 19.79 41.64 8.33
CA GLU A 107 19.25 40.28 8.39
C GLU A 107 20.26 39.25 7.88
N GLN A 108 20.91 39.50 6.73
CA GLN A 108 21.93 38.60 6.18
C GLN A 108 23.10 38.40 7.15
N SER A 109 23.58 39.49 7.77
CA SER A 109 24.65 39.41 8.78
C SER A 109 24.24 38.56 9.99
N CYS A 110 23.00 38.72 10.45
CA CYS A 110 22.44 37.92 11.54
C CYS A 110 22.33 36.43 11.16
N ILE A 111 21.78 36.14 9.97
CA ILE A 111 21.66 34.78 9.42
C ILE A 111 23.04 34.12 9.33
N ARG A 112 24.05 34.80 8.76
CA ARG A 112 25.41 34.25 8.66
C ARG A 112 26.00 33.93 10.03
N ARG A 113 25.79 34.80 11.02
CA ARG A 113 26.25 34.59 12.39
C ARG A 113 25.58 33.39 13.05
N MET A 114 24.27 33.25 12.86
CA MET A 114 23.47 32.12 13.33
C MET A 114 23.92 30.80 12.69
N CYS A 115 24.05 30.77 11.37
CA CYS A 115 24.50 29.59 10.64
C CYS A 115 25.92 29.18 11.05
N ARG A 116 26.83 30.12 11.28
CA ARG A 116 28.17 29.83 11.83
C ARG A 116 28.12 29.32 13.27
N LYS A 117 27.26 29.91 14.11
CA LYS A 117 27.14 29.53 15.53
C LYS A 117 26.72 28.07 15.67
N TRP A 118 25.72 27.66 14.89
CA TRP A 118 25.15 26.32 14.88
C TRP A 118 25.66 25.44 13.75
N ASP A 119 26.69 25.90 13.04
CA ASP A 119 27.42 25.14 12.03
C ASP A 119 26.51 24.52 10.95
N LEU A 120 25.53 25.30 10.47
CA LEU A 120 24.71 24.93 9.31
C LEU A 120 25.56 24.92 8.04
N SER A 121 25.30 23.95 7.15
CA SER A 121 26.09 23.75 5.93
C SER A 121 26.12 25.01 5.05
N SER A 122 27.19 25.16 4.28
CA SER A 122 27.31 26.28 3.33
C SER A 122 26.22 26.24 2.26
N GLY A 123 25.76 25.03 1.87
CA GLY A 123 24.64 24.83 0.95
C GLY A 123 23.31 25.33 1.54
N THR A 124 23.03 24.99 2.80
CA THR A 124 21.84 25.50 3.51
C THR A 124 21.91 27.03 3.66
N LEU A 125 23.06 27.58 4.06
CA LEU A 125 23.24 29.03 4.18
C LEU A 125 23.04 29.75 2.85
N LEU A 126 23.59 29.23 1.75
CA LEU A 126 23.42 29.80 0.41
C LEU A 126 21.93 29.88 0.06
N ASN A 127 21.21 28.76 0.21
CA ASN A 127 19.79 28.65 -0.10
C ASN A 127 18.91 29.56 0.76
N ILE A 128 19.22 29.70 2.05
CA ILE A 128 18.54 30.67 2.92
C ILE A 128 18.69 32.08 2.35
N LEU A 129 19.89 32.46 1.93
CA LEU A 129 20.21 33.83 1.50
C LEU A 129 19.69 34.17 0.10
N GLU A 130 19.72 33.22 -0.82
CA GLU A 130 19.18 33.38 -2.18
C GLU A 130 17.65 33.46 -2.18
N GLY A 131 17.01 32.83 -1.20
CA GLY A 131 15.59 32.98 -0.95
C GLY A 131 14.70 32.29 -1.97
N LYS A 132 15.12 31.10 -2.40
CA LYS A 132 14.51 30.31 -3.48
C LYS A 132 13.76 29.07 -3.02
N ASN A 133 14.27 28.33 -2.03
CA ASN A 133 13.61 27.15 -1.47
C ASN A 133 13.35 27.40 0.02
N SER A 134 12.07 27.51 0.39
CA SER A 134 11.73 27.90 1.77
C SER A 134 11.97 26.78 2.77
N GLU A 135 12.13 25.53 2.30
CA GLU A 135 12.55 24.39 3.12
C GLU A 135 13.90 24.66 3.80
N ALA A 136 14.82 25.39 3.14
CA ALA A 136 16.11 25.77 3.72
C ALA A 136 15.98 26.66 4.97
N LEU A 137 14.81 27.29 5.20
CA LEU A 137 14.55 28.06 6.41
C LEU A 137 14.23 27.19 7.62
N LEU A 138 13.88 25.91 7.45
CA LEU A 138 13.55 25.02 8.55
C LEU A 138 14.76 24.78 9.49
N PRO A 139 15.97 24.43 9.02
CA PRO A 139 17.16 24.37 9.87
C PRO A 139 17.44 25.66 10.65
N LEU A 140 17.19 26.82 10.02
CA LEU A 140 17.35 28.12 10.67
C LEU A 140 16.27 28.37 11.74
N LEU A 141 15.02 27.97 11.50
CA LEU A 141 13.95 28.03 12.49
C LEU A 141 14.33 27.23 13.75
N LEU A 142 14.89 26.03 13.57
CA LEU A 142 15.31 25.17 14.68
C LEU A 142 16.43 25.78 15.56
N CYS A 143 17.14 26.78 15.03
CA CYS A 143 18.11 27.55 15.81
C CYS A 143 17.45 28.45 16.89
N PHE A 144 16.16 28.76 16.75
CA PHE A 144 15.38 29.63 17.63
C PHE A 144 14.43 28.89 18.58
N THR A 145 14.35 27.56 18.52
CA THR A 145 13.29 26.78 19.21
C THR A 145 13.84 25.84 20.29
N PRO A 146 14.50 26.35 21.35
CA PRO A 146 15.15 25.51 22.37
C PRO A 146 14.20 24.63 23.20
N LYS A 147 12.88 24.83 23.09
CA LYS A 147 11.83 24.08 23.79
C LYS A 147 11.04 23.16 22.85
N LEU A 148 11.46 23.00 21.60
CA LEU A 148 10.80 22.13 20.63
C LEU A 148 10.84 20.68 21.13
N LYS A 149 9.67 20.07 21.31
CA LYS A 149 9.54 18.66 21.69
C LYS A 149 9.07 17.78 20.54
N SER A 150 8.27 18.32 19.61
CA SER A 150 7.71 17.55 18.51
C SER A 150 7.96 18.21 17.16
N LEU A 151 8.39 17.42 16.17
CA LEU A 151 8.55 17.84 14.77
C LEU A 151 7.90 16.79 13.87
N ASP A 152 6.81 17.18 13.21
CA ASP A 152 6.17 16.40 12.16
C ASP A 152 6.52 17.02 10.81
N LEU A 153 7.25 16.29 9.97
CA LEU A 153 7.60 16.74 8.63
C LEU A 153 6.51 16.48 7.60
N GLY A 154 5.39 15.84 7.95
CA GLY A 154 4.35 15.46 7.00
C GLY A 154 4.91 14.56 5.88
N SER A 155 4.36 14.70 4.66
CA SER A 155 4.78 14.01 3.43
C SER A 155 5.86 14.81 2.70
N PRO A 156 7.17 14.53 2.89
CA PRO A 156 8.21 15.36 2.32
C PRO A 156 8.23 15.26 0.80
N ASP A 157 8.43 16.40 0.15
CA ASP A 157 8.69 16.46 -1.29
C ASP A 157 10.03 17.14 -1.53
N GLY A 158 11.05 16.34 -1.84
CA GLY A 158 12.41 16.83 -2.12
C GLY A 158 12.48 17.67 -3.40
N ARG A 159 11.49 17.60 -4.30
CA ARG A 159 11.46 18.44 -5.50
C ARG A 159 11.06 19.86 -5.11
N ILE A 160 11.72 20.83 -5.72
CA ILE A 160 11.34 22.24 -5.58
C ILE A 160 10.14 22.60 -6.47
N VAL A 161 9.95 21.90 -7.59
CA VAL A 161 8.81 22.05 -8.50
C VAL A 161 8.27 20.67 -8.89
N ASN A 162 6.95 20.53 -8.86
CA ASN A 162 6.21 19.40 -9.42
C ASN A 162 5.97 19.63 -10.91
N CYS A 163 6.55 18.77 -11.74
CA CYS A 163 6.43 18.78 -13.19
C CYS A 163 6.45 17.35 -13.74
N ALA A 164 5.76 17.14 -14.85
CA ALA A 164 5.95 16.08 -15.81
C ALA A 164 7.22 16.33 -16.63
N TYR A 165 7.80 15.25 -17.15
CA TYR A 165 9.04 15.28 -17.91
C TYR A 165 8.82 15.64 -19.39
N THR A 166 8.00 16.67 -19.64
CA THR A 166 7.82 17.25 -20.98
C THR A 166 8.62 18.53 -21.11
N ASP A 167 9.15 18.82 -22.30
CA ASP A 167 9.96 20.03 -22.52
C ASP A 167 9.25 21.31 -22.07
N HIS A 168 7.94 21.43 -22.36
CA HIS A 168 7.15 22.59 -21.93
C HIS A 168 7.06 22.71 -20.41
N GLU A 169 6.77 21.62 -19.69
CA GLU A 169 6.70 21.67 -18.23
C GLU A 169 8.07 21.88 -17.58
N LEU A 170 9.15 21.39 -18.18
CA LEU A 170 10.51 21.64 -17.71
C LEU A 170 10.93 23.11 -17.91
N GLU A 171 10.56 23.72 -19.03
CA GLU A 171 10.73 25.16 -19.25
C GLU A 171 9.97 25.98 -18.19
N GLN A 172 8.72 25.61 -17.89
CA GLN A 172 7.96 26.26 -16.82
C GLN A 172 8.55 26.00 -15.44
N ALA A 173 9.10 24.81 -15.18
CA ALA A 173 9.76 24.49 -13.92
C ALA A 173 11.01 25.36 -13.70
N LEU A 174 11.81 25.57 -14.76
CA LEU A 174 12.95 26.50 -14.76
C LEU A 174 12.51 27.94 -14.49
N LYS A 175 11.41 28.41 -15.11
CA LYS A 175 10.82 29.72 -14.79
C LYS A 175 10.33 29.81 -13.34
N ALA A 176 9.74 28.75 -12.81
CA ALA A 176 9.24 28.69 -11.44
C ALA A 176 10.34 28.82 -10.38
N ILE A 177 11.57 28.39 -10.69
CA ILE A 177 12.75 28.61 -9.84
C ILE A 177 13.49 29.93 -10.17
N GLY A 178 13.03 30.66 -11.19
CA GLY A 178 13.53 31.98 -11.61
C GLY A 178 14.75 31.92 -12.51
N ILE A 179 14.89 30.85 -13.30
CA ILE A 179 15.89 30.73 -14.36
C ILE A 179 15.26 31.17 -15.69
N THR A 180 15.92 32.12 -16.35
CA THR A 180 15.52 32.59 -17.69
C THR A 180 16.39 31.88 -18.72
N ILE A 181 15.76 31.09 -19.58
CA ILE A 181 16.45 30.36 -20.65
C ILE A 181 16.50 31.27 -21.87
N SER A 182 17.68 31.73 -22.25
CA SER A 182 17.89 32.55 -23.44
C SER A 182 18.28 31.68 -24.62
N GLY A 183 17.31 31.16 -25.39
CA GLY A 183 17.59 30.45 -26.64
C GLY A 183 16.53 29.45 -27.05
N SER A 184 16.49 29.13 -28.35
CA SER A 184 15.75 28.00 -28.90
C SER A 184 16.52 26.71 -28.55
N SER A 185 16.37 26.21 -27.33
CA SER A 185 16.97 24.95 -26.92
C SER A 185 16.37 23.78 -27.71
N TYR A 186 17.21 22.85 -28.14
CA TYR A 186 16.80 21.59 -28.76
C TYR A 186 16.07 20.71 -27.73
N SER A 187 15.13 19.88 -28.18
CA SER A 187 14.39 18.93 -27.33
C SER A 187 15.35 18.05 -26.51
N GLY A 188 15.14 17.95 -25.20
CA GLY A 188 16.02 17.20 -24.27
C GLY A 188 16.97 18.05 -23.41
N GLN A 189 17.38 19.25 -23.86
CA GLN A 189 18.27 20.13 -23.09
C GLN A 189 17.60 20.65 -21.80
N TYR A 190 16.28 20.87 -21.82
CA TYR A 190 15.53 21.36 -20.66
C TYR A 190 15.59 20.43 -19.45
N TRP A 191 15.74 19.12 -19.67
CA TRP A 191 15.86 18.17 -18.57
C TRP A 191 17.20 18.31 -17.86
N GLU A 192 18.28 18.41 -18.63
CA GLU A 192 19.64 18.60 -18.10
C GLU A 192 19.74 19.95 -17.37
N ASP A 193 19.28 21.02 -18.01
CA ASP A 193 19.25 22.37 -17.43
C ASP A 193 18.43 22.39 -16.13
N TYR A 194 17.25 21.75 -16.12
CA TYR A 194 16.44 21.66 -14.91
C TYR A 194 17.11 20.85 -13.82
N CYS A 195 17.72 19.71 -14.14
CA CYS A 195 18.46 18.92 -13.15
C CYS A 195 19.60 19.72 -12.56
N GLU A 196 20.43 20.36 -13.39
CA GLU A 196 21.55 21.17 -12.95
C GLU A 196 21.10 22.34 -12.05
N GLU A 197 20.15 23.15 -12.52
CA GLU A 197 19.71 24.34 -11.80
C GLU A 197 18.89 24.01 -10.56
N SER A 198 18.00 23.02 -10.62
CA SER A 198 17.19 22.64 -9.45
C SER A 198 18.03 22.02 -8.33
N HIS A 199 19.09 21.28 -8.64
CA HIS A 199 20.02 20.73 -7.64
C HIS A 199 20.72 21.81 -6.83
N ARG A 200 20.94 23.02 -7.38
CA ARG A 200 21.51 24.15 -6.63
C ARG A 200 20.62 24.57 -5.46
N PHE A 201 19.32 24.37 -5.62
CA PHE A 201 18.30 24.76 -4.65
C PHE A 201 17.76 23.60 -3.79
N GLN A 202 18.41 22.44 -3.86
CA GLN A 202 18.06 21.25 -3.08
C GLN A 202 19.15 20.93 -2.07
N ALA A 203 18.82 20.05 -1.12
CA ALA A 203 19.81 19.48 -0.22
C ALA A 203 20.80 18.62 -1.02
N ARG A 204 22.07 18.66 -0.63
CA ARG A 204 23.16 18.09 -1.45
C ARG A 204 23.30 16.59 -1.29
N GLU A 205 23.21 16.15 -0.04
CA GLU A 205 23.45 14.75 0.31
C GLU A 205 22.10 14.07 0.61
N HIS A 206 21.17 14.79 1.24
CA HIS A 206 19.87 14.24 1.62
C HIS A 206 18.71 14.75 0.77
N GLU A 207 17.54 14.13 0.96
CA GLU A 207 16.29 14.59 0.35
C GLU A 207 15.82 15.96 0.91
N LEU A 208 16.23 16.34 2.13
CA LEU A 208 15.82 17.57 2.83
C LEU A 208 17.00 18.28 3.51
N PHE A 209 17.00 19.62 3.55
CA PHE A 209 18.02 20.44 4.23
C PHE A 209 18.07 20.19 5.75
N LEU A 210 16.99 19.68 6.35
CA LEU A 210 17.01 19.26 7.76
C LEU A 210 18.16 18.29 8.06
N PHE A 211 18.39 17.31 7.18
CA PHE A 211 19.35 16.24 7.40
C PHE A 211 20.79 16.68 7.14
N ASP A 212 21.02 17.66 6.26
CA ASP A 212 22.36 18.25 6.03
C ASP A 212 22.96 18.85 7.33
N GLY A 213 22.12 19.22 8.30
CA GLY A 213 22.53 19.74 9.61
C GLY A 213 22.80 18.66 10.66
N LEU A 214 22.61 17.38 10.35
CA LEU A 214 22.79 16.28 11.29
C LEU A 214 24.07 15.50 10.98
N GLU A 215 24.74 15.02 12.01
CA GLU A 215 25.96 14.24 11.86
C GLU A 215 25.63 12.78 11.45
N TYR A 216 26.32 12.27 10.43
CA TYR A 216 26.19 10.88 9.97
C TYR A 216 27.49 10.36 9.35
N LEU A 217 27.64 9.04 9.29
CA LEU A 217 28.73 8.35 8.62
C LEU A 217 28.28 7.97 7.21
N ARG A 218 28.92 8.54 6.19
CA ARG A 218 28.73 8.12 4.80
C ARG A 218 29.48 6.80 4.56
N VAL A 219 28.77 5.78 4.11
CA VAL A 219 29.31 4.41 4.06
C VAL A 219 30.36 4.22 2.97
N TYR A 220 30.17 4.84 1.80
CA TYR A 220 31.04 4.64 0.64
C TYR A 220 32.49 5.09 0.90
N ASP A 221 32.68 6.23 1.58
CA ASP A 221 34.00 6.78 1.86
C ASP A 221 34.38 6.79 3.35
N CYS A 222 33.51 6.23 4.20
CA CYS A 222 33.67 6.16 5.65
C CYS A 222 33.92 7.53 6.32
N ARG A 223 33.45 8.64 5.72
CA ARG A 223 33.59 9.98 6.29
C ARG A 223 32.39 10.36 7.14
N VAL A 224 32.65 11.00 8.27
CA VAL A 224 31.61 11.66 9.05
C VAL A 224 31.30 12.99 8.38
N VAL A 225 30.03 13.20 8.04
CA VAL A 225 29.48 14.38 7.38
C VAL A 225 28.43 15.02 8.31
N GLY A 226 28.15 16.30 8.09
CA GLY A 226 27.19 17.07 8.88
C GLY A 226 27.81 17.74 10.11
N SER A 227 26.98 18.43 10.90
CA SER A 227 27.46 19.22 12.03
C SER A 227 27.51 18.43 13.34
N PRO A 228 28.63 18.48 14.08
CA PRO A 228 28.66 17.99 15.46
C PRO A 228 27.83 18.86 16.42
N LYS A 229 27.46 20.09 16.02
CA LYS A 229 26.69 21.04 16.82
C LYS A 229 25.21 20.95 16.46
N LEU A 230 24.43 20.32 17.33
CA LEU A 230 22.97 20.34 17.19
C LEU A 230 22.40 21.73 17.48
N SER A 231 21.48 22.18 16.62
CA SER A 231 20.65 23.35 16.91
C SER A 231 19.82 23.11 18.19
N PRO A 232 19.41 24.16 18.92
CA PRO A 232 18.63 24.02 20.14
C PRO A 232 17.37 23.19 19.97
N GLY A 233 16.64 23.38 18.86
CA GLY A 233 15.43 22.60 18.57
C GLY A 233 15.69 21.12 18.36
N LEU A 234 16.75 20.75 17.62
CA LEU A 234 17.15 19.35 17.44
C LEU A 234 17.66 18.72 18.74
N LYS A 235 18.36 19.49 19.58
CA LYS A 235 18.85 19.04 20.88
C LYS A 235 17.71 18.78 21.87
N SER A 236 16.59 19.50 21.76
CA SER A 236 15.42 19.34 22.64
C SER A 236 14.38 18.34 22.13
N LEU A 237 14.47 17.93 20.86
CA LEU A 237 13.46 17.13 20.18
C LEU A 237 13.23 15.77 20.86
N GLU A 238 11.98 15.45 21.16
CA GLU A 238 11.54 14.20 21.80
C GLU A 238 10.71 13.32 20.86
N HIS A 239 9.96 13.92 19.93
CA HIS A 239 9.04 13.24 19.03
C HIS A 239 9.32 13.68 17.60
N PHE A 240 9.49 12.71 16.71
CA PHE A 240 9.73 12.96 15.30
C PHE A 240 8.77 12.14 14.46
N ARG A 241 8.19 12.78 13.45
CA ARG A 241 7.28 12.14 12.50
C ARG A 241 7.60 12.57 11.07
N ILE A 242 7.52 11.63 10.14
CA ILE A 242 7.81 11.87 8.71
C ILE A 242 7.13 10.80 7.85
N GLY A 243 6.65 11.14 6.66
CA GLY A 243 6.18 10.13 5.71
C GLY A 243 5.02 10.55 4.84
N GLY A 244 4.79 9.79 3.77
CA GLY A 244 3.64 9.93 2.88
C GLY A 244 2.46 9.07 3.31
N GLN A 245 1.27 9.65 3.57
CA GLN A 245 0.07 8.87 3.90
C GLN A 245 -0.68 8.39 2.65
N ARG A 246 -0.57 9.13 1.55
CA ARG A 246 -1.33 8.84 0.34
C ARG A 246 -0.54 7.88 -0.54
N LYS A 247 -1.28 7.07 -1.31
CA LYS A 247 -0.72 6.16 -2.31
C LYS A 247 0.21 6.84 -3.32
N ASN A 248 -0.06 8.11 -3.62
CA ASN A 248 0.70 8.90 -4.60
C ASN A 248 1.76 9.80 -3.95
N ASP A 249 1.89 9.79 -2.61
CA ASP A 249 2.94 10.55 -1.96
C ASP A 249 4.29 9.91 -2.30
N ARG A 250 5.30 10.74 -2.57
CA ARG A 250 6.64 10.25 -2.86
C ARG A 250 7.15 9.50 -1.64
N PRO A 251 7.67 8.28 -1.82
CA PRO A 251 8.13 7.51 -0.69
C PRO A 251 9.45 8.08 -0.13
N PHE A 252 9.68 7.87 1.16
CA PHE A 252 10.84 8.40 1.88
C PHE A 252 11.87 7.29 2.14
N GLN A 253 13.15 7.57 1.91
CA GLN A 253 14.19 6.57 2.12
C GLN A 253 14.42 6.27 3.61
N LEU A 254 14.35 4.99 3.99
CA LEU A 254 14.56 4.55 5.38
C LEU A 254 15.91 5.01 5.95
N GLN A 255 16.99 4.95 5.16
CA GLN A 255 18.34 5.32 5.58
C GLN A 255 18.48 6.78 6.01
N SER A 256 17.64 7.66 5.49
CA SER A 256 17.61 9.09 5.87
C SER A 256 17.15 9.31 7.32
N LEU A 257 16.56 8.31 7.98
CA LEU A 257 16.22 8.38 9.42
C LEU A 257 17.42 8.18 10.34
N PHE A 258 18.54 7.64 9.85
CA PHE A 258 19.66 7.25 10.71
C PHE A 258 20.26 8.38 11.56
N PRO A 259 20.40 9.61 11.04
CA PRO A 259 20.86 10.73 11.87
C PRO A 259 19.89 11.06 13.02
N ILE A 260 18.58 10.84 12.84
CA ILE A 260 17.54 11.13 13.86
C ILE A 260 17.64 10.19 15.05
N PHE A 261 18.00 8.93 14.85
CA PHE A 261 18.21 7.97 15.96
C PHE A 261 19.32 8.43 16.93
N SER A 262 20.22 9.32 16.50
CA SER A 262 21.34 9.82 17.31
C SER A 262 21.02 11.08 18.11
N LEU A 263 19.80 11.62 18.00
CA LEU A 263 19.39 12.81 18.75
C LEU A 263 19.31 12.50 20.25
N PRO A 264 19.79 13.40 21.12
CA PRO A 264 20.05 13.09 22.54
C PRO A 264 18.80 12.89 23.38
N LYS A 265 17.65 13.40 22.94
CA LYS A 265 16.38 13.36 23.68
C LYS A 265 15.25 12.66 22.92
N ILE A 266 15.53 12.08 21.76
CA ILE A 266 14.49 11.45 20.95
C ILE A 266 13.88 10.28 21.73
N LYS A 267 12.55 10.27 21.86
CA LYS A 267 11.77 9.23 22.55
C LYS A 267 10.91 8.47 21.57
N SER A 268 10.34 9.13 20.56
CA SER A 268 9.54 8.46 19.53
C SER A 268 9.86 8.89 18.12
N ILE A 269 9.84 7.93 17.20
CA ILE A 269 9.91 8.14 15.75
C ILE A 269 8.73 7.40 15.13
N HIS A 270 7.94 8.12 14.33
CA HIS A 270 6.91 7.53 13.48
C HIS A 270 7.21 7.86 12.02
N ALA A 271 7.63 6.85 11.27
CA ALA A 271 7.93 6.99 9.86
C ALA A 271 6.99 6.14 9.02
N PHE A 272 6.39 6.70 7.98
CA PHE A 272 5.41 6.02 7.12
C PHE A 272 5.66 6.33 5.65
N GLY A 273 5.08 5.54 4.74
CA GLY A 273 5.39 5.64 3.30
C GLY A 273 6.87 5.43 3.00
N LEU A 274 7.54 4.58 3.78
CA LEU A 274 8.97 4.31 3.62
C LEU A 274 9.22 3.41 2.39
N ILE A 275 10.33 3.66 1.72
CA ILE A 275 10.94 2.76 0.74
C ILE A 275 12.38 2.45 1.13
N ASP A 276 12.87 1.36 0.55
CA ASP A 276 14.28 1.02 0.57
C ASP A 276 14.73 0.73 -0.86
N ASN A 277 15.65 1.53 -1.36
CA ASN A 277 16.23 1.39 -2.69
C ASN A 277 17.58 0.69 -2.56
N ASP A 278 17.56 -0.60 -2.20
CA ASP A 278 18.75 -1.47 -2.24
C ASP A 278 18.85 -2.22 -3.58
N THR A 279 17.87 -2.07 -4.48
CA THR A 279 17.92 -2.60 -5.84
C THR A 279 18.70 -1.65 -6.73
N ASP A 280 19.92 -2.07 -7.07
CA ASP A 280 21.00 -1.46 -7.85
C ASP A 280 20.67 -0.74 -9.19
N SER A 281 19.40 -0.49 -9.54
CA SER A 281 19.02 -0.05 -10.89
C SER A 281 19.12 1.46 -11.15
N TYR A 282 19.29 2.30 -10.12
CA TYR A 282 19.65 3.72 -10.33
C TYR A 282 20.92 4.08 -9.55
N PRO A 283 22.07 4.20 -10.24
CA PRO A 283 23.36 4.57 -9.66
C PRO A 283 23.45 6.07 -9.35
N THR A 284 22.32 6.73 -9.05
CA THR A 284 22.31 8.13 -8.61
C THR A 284 22.76 8.23 -7.16
N GLY A 285 24.00 7.83 -6.88
CA GLY A 285 24.75 8.22 -5.68
C GLY A 285 24.03 8.06 -4.34
N SER A 286 23.06 7.13 -4.24
CA SER A 286 22.28 6.83 -3.04
C SER A 286 23.24 6.46 -1.92
N SER A 287 23.65 7.48 -1.19
CA SER A 287 24.70 7.39 -0.21
C SER A 287 24.12 6.63 0.96
N SER A 288 24.53 5.38 1.13
CA SER A 288 24.13 4.65 2.32
C SER A 288 24.68 5.38 3.54
N TYR A 289 23.78 5.74 4.44
CA TYR A 289 24.11 6.44 5.68
C TYR A 289 24.25 5.43 6.80
N LYS A 290 25.04 5.78 7.82
CA LYS A 290 25.10 5.14 9.13
C LYS A 290 25.11 6.24 10.19
N PRO A 291 24.67 5.96 11.43
CA PRO A 291 24.86 6.91 12.51
C PRO A 291 26.34 7.17 12.77
N SER A 292 26.70 8.42 13.05
CA SER A 292 28.05 8.82 13.43
C SER A 292 28.42 8.35 14.84
N ARG A 293 27.46 8.33 15.77
CA ARG A 293 27.70 8.08 17.20
C ARG A 293 27.65 6.61 17.57
N ARG A 294 28.62 6.20 18.39
CA ARG A 294 28.69 4.88 19.01
C ARG A 294 28.03 4.95 20.40
N GLY A 295 26.72 4.78 20.45
CA GLY A 295 25.96 4.74 21.70
C GLY A 295 24.51 4.31 21.46
N PRO A 296 23.83 3.77 22.48
CA PRO A 296 22.41 3.45 22.36
C PRO A 296 21.61 4.74 22.14
N SER A 297 20.63 4.67 21.24
CA SER A 297 19.65 5.72 21.05
C SER A 297 18.84 5.94 22.34
N SER A 298 18.39 7.17 22.59
CA SER A 298 17.39 7.44 23.63
C SER A 298 15.97 6.99 23.24
N LEU A 299 15.80 6.54 21.98
CA LEU A 299 14.52 6.15 21.42
C LEU A 299 13.86 5.00 22.19
N LYS A 300 12.59 5.18 22.51
CA LYS A 300 11.75 4.20 23.21
C LYS A 300 10.62 3.66 22.32
N TYR A 301 10.12 4.47 21.39
CA TYR A 301 8.96 4.13 20.56
C TYR A 301 9.32 4.26 19.08
N LEU A 302 9.22 3.17 18.33
CA LEU A 302 9.49 3.18 16.90
C LEU A 302 8.31 2.61 16.12
N THR A 303 7.80 3.39 15.19
CA THR A 303 6.84 2.93 14.18
C THR A 303 7.43 3.14 12.79
N LEU A 304 7.51 2.07 12.00
CA LEU A 304 7.96 2.06 10.61
C LEU A 304 6.84 1.51 9.72
N GLU A 305 6.40 2.26 8.72
CA GLU A 305 5.36 1.82 7.79
C GLU A 305 5.83 1.97 6.33
N SER A 306 5.74 0.91 5.55
CA SER A 306 5.97 0.92 4.10
C SER A 306 4.63 0.89 3.35
N HIS A 307 4.54 1.62 2.24
CA HIS A 307 3.32 1.76 1.40
C HIS A 307 3.56 1.48 -0.08
N SER A 308 4.60 0.73 -0.44
CA SER A 308 4.84 0.44 -1.85
C SER A 308 3.93 -0.69 -2.35
N GLN A 309 3.22 -0.40 -3.45
CA GLN A 309 2.45 -1.39 -4.20
C GLN A 309 3.33 -2.30 -5.07
N GLU A 310 4.58 -1.88 -5.31
CA GLU A 310 5.52 -2.62 -6.11
C GLU A 310 6.16 -3.73 -5.26
N GLN A 311 6.33 -4.91 -5.86
CA GLN A 311 6.65 -6.18 -5.19
C GLN A 311 7.98 -6.18 -4.39
N MET A 312 8.79 -5.11 -4.44
CA MET A 312 10.18 -5.13 -3.96
C MET A 312 10.45 -4.45 -2.60
N SER A 313 9.45 -3.84 -1.95
CA SER A 313 9.69 -2.93 -0.81
C SER A 313 9.84 -3.58 0.58
N MET A 314 10.65 -4.65 0.72
CA MET A 314 10.96 -5.16 2.06
C MET A 314 12.03 -4.24 2.63
N PHE A 315 11.93 -3.89 3.91
CA PHE A 315 13.09 -3.35 4.61
C PHE A 315 14.21 -4.40 4.52
N PRO A 316 15.32 -4.15 3.79
CA PRO A 316 16.41 -5.08 3.67
C PRO A 316 16.89 -5.44 5.07
N TYR A 317 17.11 -6.73 5.27
CA TYR A 317 17.52 -7.27 6.56
C TYR A 317 18.74 -6.53 7.15
N LYS A 318 19.63 -6.00 6.28
CA LYS A 318 20.79 -5.17 6.64
C LYS A 318 20.42 -3.84 7.30
N ASN A 319 19.41 -3.14 6.79
CA ASN A 319 18.97 -1.85 7.34
C ASN A 319 18.20 -2.07 8.64
N VAL A 320 17.31 -3.07 8.68
CA VAL A 320 16.63 -3.51 9.90
C VAL A 320 17.61 -3.87 11.00
N LYS A 321 18.65 -4.66 10.68
CA LYS A 321 19.73 -5.02 11.61
C LYS A 321 20.49 -3.82 12.12
N THR A 322 20.69 -2.82 11.26
CA THR A 322 21.35 -1.58 11.64
C THR A 322 20.47 -0.80 12.62
N ILE A 323 19.18 -0.62 12.34
CA ILE A 323 18.22 0.05 13.26
C ILE A 323 18.14 -0.68 14.60
N ALA A 324 18.01 -2.00 14.61
CA ALA A 324 17.98 -2.79 15.84
C ALA A 324 19.26 -2.59 16.67
N LYS A 325 20.43 -2.57 16.01
CA LYS A 325 21.73 -2.31 16.67
C LYS A 325 21.87 -0.92 17.27
N ILE A 326 21.22 0.09 16.68
CA ILE A 326 21.34 1.50 17.10
C ILE A 326 20.38 1.80 18.26
N THR A 327 19.17 1.26 18.17
CA THR A 327 18.09 1.61 19.08
C THR A 327 18.35 1.12 20.50
N ARG A 328 18.61 -0.17 20.72
CA ARG A 328 19.00 -0.84 22.00
C ARG A 328 18.25 -0.42 23.29
N ASN A 329 17.16 0.32 23.19
CA ASN A 329 16.43 0.93 24.28
C ASN A 329 14.93 1.06 23.96
N LEU A 330 14.45 0.34 22.93
CA LEU A 330 13.05 0.37 22.54
C LEU A 330 12.18 -0.28 23.62
N GLU A 331 11.07 0.36 23.94
CA GLU A 331 9.97 -0.18 24.75
C GLU A 331 8.81 -0.66 23.84
N VAL A 332 8.70 -0.09 22.64
CA VAL A 332 7.66 -0.39 21.64
C VAL A 332 8.26 -0.38 20.25
N LEU A 333 7.91 -1.39 19.46
CA LEU A 333 8.22 -1.47 18.05
C LEU A 333 6.98 -1.86 17.26
N ILE A 334 6.66 -1.08 16.23
CA ILE A 334 5.61 -1.40 15.26
C ILE A 334 6.23 -1.29 13.87
N VAL A 335 6.22 -2.38 13.11
CA VAL A 335 6.64 -2.41 11.71
C VAL A 335 5.46 -2.88 10.88
N ASN A 336 5.00 -2.04 9.96
CA ASN A 336 3.88 -2.34 9.05
C ASN A 336 4.35 -2.19 7.60
N ASP A 337 4.79 -3.29 7.01
CA ASP A 337 5.09 -3.40 5.59
C ASP A 337 3.85 -3.85 4.82
N LYS A 338 3.12 -2.89 4.24
CA LYS A 338 1.86 -3.13 3.51
C LYS A 338 2.14 -3.64 2.10
N ARG A 339 2.73 -4.84 1.97
CA ARG A 339 2.81 -5.57 0.70
C ARG A 339 1.48 -6.21 0.31
N SER A 340 1.23 -6.35 -0.99
CA SER A 340 0.18 -7.24 -1.53
C SER A 340 0.38 -8.69 -1.03
N ARG A 341 -0.70 -9.45 -1.05
CA ARG A 341 -0.95 -10.66 -0.24
C ARG A 341 -0.14 -11.92 -0.64
N GLY A 342 0.82 -11.83 -1.56
CA GLY A 342 1.34 -13.01 -2.29
C GLY A 342 2.44 -13.88 -1.65
N TYR A 343 3.05 -13.50 -0.52
CA TYR A 343 4.21 -14.26 0.01
C TYR A 343 3.90 -15.12 1.24
N GLN A 344 3.86 -16.44 1.04
CA GLN A 344 3.73 -17.46 2.10
C GLN A 344 4.95 -17.52 3.05
N ASN A 345 6.10 -16.95 2.66
CA ASN A 345 7.33 -16.91 3.50
C ASN A 345 7.42 -15.70 4.46
N LYS A 346 6.36 -14.89 4.63
CA LYS A 346 6.40 -13.72 5.52
C LYS A 346 6.64 -14.07 6.98
N LYS A 347 6.10 -15.21 7.46
CA LYS A 347 6.17 -15.59 8.87
C LYS A 347 7.60 -15.70 9.38
N GLU A 348 8.45 -16.45 8.69
CA GLU A 348 9.84 -16.69 9.10
C GLU A 348 10.68 -15.40 9.06
N ILE A 349 10.42 -14.54 8.08
CA ILE A 349 11.12 -13.25 7.95
C ILE A 349 10.69 -12.30 9.08
N ASP A 350 9.39 -12.17 9.31
CA ASP A 350 8.83 -11.32 10.36
C ASP A 350 9.30 -11.78 11.75
N GLU A 351 9.34 -13.09 11.97
CA GLU A 351 9.90 -13.73 13.17
C GLU A 351 11.38 -13.37 13.34
N LYS A 352 12.22 -13.61 12.31
CA LYS A 352 13.66 -13.25 12.36
C LYS A 352 13.90 -11.76 12.61
N VAL A 353 13.08 -10.88 12.03
CA VAL A 353 13.12 -9.44 12.29
C VAL A 353 12.77 -9.15 13.75
N GLY A 354 11.70 -9.74 14.26
CA GLY A 354 11.27 -9.57 15.64
C GLY A 354 12.30 -10.08 16.66
N GLU A 355 12.81 -11.30 16.47
CA GLU A 355 13.89 -11.88 17.27
C GLU A 355 15.12 -10.98 17.30
N MET A 356 15.47 -10.38 16.16
CA MET A 356 16.60 -9.48 16.08
C MET A 356 16.41 -8.23 16.93
N PHE A 357 15.23 -7.60 16.88
CA PHE A 357 14.94 -6.45 17.73
C PHE A 357 14.91 -6.82 19.21
N LEU A 358 14.33 -7.96 19.57
CA LEU A 358 14.34 -8.48 20.95
C LEU A 358 15.77 -8.72 21.43
N LYS A 359 16.63 -9.29 20.59
CA LYS A 359 18.05 -9.54 20.89
C LYS A 359 18.82 -8.25 21.15
N TYR A 360 18.66 -7.22 20.30
CA TYR A 360 19.41 -5.97 20.48
C TYR A 360 18.82 -5.02 21.52
N ASN A 361 17.53 -5.13 21.83
CA ASN A 361 16.82 -4.32 22.84
C ASN A 361 16.49 -5.15 24.09
N GLN A 362 17.35 -6.14 24.40
CA GLN A 362 17.15 -7.04 25.54
C GLN A 362 17.02 -6.23 26.84
N GLY A 363 15.96 -6.51 27.60
CA GLY A 363 15.67 -5.84 28.88
C GLY A 363 14.87 -4.55 28.79
N THR A 364 14.63 -4.01 27.58
CA THR A 364 13.80 -2.81 27.38
C THR A 364 12.55 -3.09 26.54
N LEU A 365 12.67 -3.92 25.50
CA LEU A 365 11.56 -4.23 24.60
C LEU A 365 10.71 -5.38 25.12
N ASP A 366 9.48 -5.08 25.53
CA ASP A 366 8.48 -6.10 25.88
C ASP A 366 8.04 -6.84 24.61
N PRO A 367 8.20 -8.18 24.52
CA PRO A 367 7.72 -8.98 23.38
C PRO A 367 6.26 -8.70 23.02
N ARG A 368 5.41 -8.42 24.02
CA ARG A 368 3.99 -8.12 23.82
C ARG A 368 3.75 -6.76 23.17
N ARG A 369 4.74 -5.87 23.13
CA ARG A 369 4.68 -4.53 22.52
C ARG A 369 5.46 -4.45 21.20
N LEU A 370 5.93 -5.59 20.68
CA LEU A 370 6.52 -5.72 19.37
C LEU A 370 5.47 -6.24 18.37
N ARG A 371 5.27 -5.51 17.28
CA ARG A 371 4.37 -5.90 16.18
C ARG A 371 5.11 -5.79 14.85
N ILE A 372 5.10 -6.87 14.07
CA ILE A 372 5.66 -6.92 12.71
C ILE A 372 4.55 -7.43 11.80
N ASN A 373 4.04 -6.60 10.89
CA ASN A 373 3.01 -6.94 9.91
C ASN A 373 1.72 -7.54 10.50
N GLY A 374 1.39 -7.15 11.73
CA GLY A 374 0.26 -7.69 12.49
C GLY A 374 0.58 -8.95 13.31
N GLY A 375 1.70 -9.63 13.04
CA GLY A 375 2.27 -10.64 13.94
C GLY A 375 3.01 -10.02 15.11
N GLY A 376 3.36 -10.84 16.10
CA GLY A 376 4.07 -10.39 17.30
C GLY A 376 4.45 -11.55 18.22
N PHE A 377 5.03 -11.25 19.37
CA PHE A 377 5.55 -12.27 20.27
C PHE A 377 4.72 -12.36 21.55
N THR A 378 4.53 -13.58 22.05
CA THR A 378 3.91 -13.83 23.35
C THR A 378 4.88 -13.47 24.48
N ALA A 379 4.39 -13.48 25.72
CA ALA A 379 5.25 -13.27 26.89
C ALA A 379 6.34 -14.36 27.04
N THR A 380 6.13 -15.55 26.48
CA THR A 380 7.10 -16.66 26.48
C THR A 380 8.13 -16.55 25.35
N GLY A 381 7.99 -15.56 24.46
CA GLY A 381 8.88 -15.37 23.31
C GLY A 381 8.52 -16.20 22.08
N GLU A 382 7.33 -16.82 22.04
CA GLU A 382 6.85 -17.52 20.85
C GLU A 382 6.23 -16.54 19.86
N TYR A 383 6.54 -16.69 18.58
CA TYR A 383 5.98 -15.86 17.52
C TYR A 383 4.56 -16.29 17.13
N ASP A 384 3.64 -15.33 17.12
CA ASP A 384 2.24 -15.50 16.76
C ASP A 384 1.88 -14.53 15.62
N ALA A 385 1.65 -15.09 14.44
CA ALA A 385 1.38 -14.33 13.21
C ALA A 385 0.03 -13.60 13.23
N ASP A 386 -0.92 -14.01 14.09
CA ASP A 386 -2.30 -13.51 14.10
C ASP A 386 -2.59 -12.64 15.34
N ILE A 387 -1.59 -12.35 16.18
CA ILE A 387 -1.83 -11.63 17.45
C ILE A 387 -2.51 -10.27 17.24
N GLY A 388 -2.04 -9.45 16.28
CA GLY A 388 -2.62 -8.15 15.99
C GLY A 388 -4.03 -8.24 15.41
N ARG A 389 -4.30 -9.28 14.61
CA ARG A 389 -5.65 -9.55 14.10
C ARG A 389 -6.60 -9.93 15.23
N ARG A 390 -6.17 -10.80 16.16
CA ARG A 390 -6.97 -11.19 17.33
C ARG A 390 -7.21 -10.02 18.27
N GLU A 391 -6.21 -9.16 18.49
CA GLU A 391 -6.36 -7.93 19.27
C GLU A 391 -7.36 -6.96 18.62
N ASP A 392 -7.29 -6.77 17.30
CA ASP A 392 -8.25 -5.92 16.59
C ASP A 392 -9.67 -6.51 16.65
N LEU A 393 -9.82 -7.82 16.45
CA LEU A 393 -11.10 -8.51 16.59
C LEU A 393 -11.66 -8.39 18.02
N ALA A 394 -10.82 -8.59 19.04
CA ALA A 394 -11.21 -8.44 20.44
C ALA A 394 -11.62 -7.01 20.75
N ARG A 395 -10.90 -6.01 20.22
CA ARG A 395 -11.24 -4.59 20.33
C ARG A 395 -12.58 -4.27 19.66
N ARG A 396 -12.80 -4.71 18.42
CA ARG A 396 -14.06 -4.52 17.69
C ARG A 396 -15.22 -5.18 18.42
N ARG A 397 -15.02 -6.41 18.91
CA ARG A 397 -15.99 -7.13 19.74
C ARG A 397 -16.33 -6.36 21.01
N LYS A 398 -15.33 -5.84 21.73
CA LYS A 398 -15.54 -5.02 22.93
C LYS A 398 -16.32 -3.73 22.62
N LEU A 399 -15.97 -3.04 21.53
CA LEU A 399 -16.70 -1.83 21.08
C LEU A 399 -18.16 -2.17 20.73
N PHE A 400 -18.38 -3.31 20.08
CA PHE A 400 -19.71 -3.81 19.77
C PHE A 400 -20.51 -4.15 21.04
N GLU A 401 -19.91 -4.90 21.98
CA GLU A 401 -20.53 -5.21 23.29
C GLU A 401 -20.83 -3.94 24.09
N GLN A 402 -19.94 -2.94 24.07
CA GLN A 402 -20.19 -1.63 24.67
C GLN A 402 -21.34 -0.87 24.00
N ALA A 403 -21.45 -0.96 22.67
CA ALA A 403 -22.58 -0.37 21.94
C ALA A 403 -23.90 -1.07 22.29
N GLN A 404 -23.89 -2.39 22.50
CA GLN A 404 -25.06 -3.16 22.95
C GLN A 404 -25.45 -2.89 24.41
N ASN A 405 -24.46 -2.64 25.27
CA ASN A 405 -24.64 -2.38 26.70
C ASN A 405 -24.94 -0.91 27.02
N ARG A 406 -24.93 0.00 26.03
CA ARG A 406 -25.54 1.32 26.21
C ARG A 406 -27.01 1.08 26.60
N PRO A 407 -27.51 1.74 27.66
CA PRO A 407 -28.88 1.55 28.11
C PRO A 407 -29.77 1.70 26.89
N LYS A 408 -30.37 0.57 26.48
CA LYS A 408 -31.34 0.55 25.40
C LYS A 408 -32.40 1.53 25.86
N ASP A 409 -32.51 2.67 25.19
CA ASP A 409 -33.81 3.33 25.12
C ASP A 409 -34.77 2.20 24.72
N LEU A 410 -35.66 1.82 25.63
CA LEU A 410 -36.49 0.62 25.57
C LEU A 410 -37.43 0.58 24.34
N ASN A 411 -37.33 1.58 23.46
CA ASN A 411 -38.07 1.76 22.23
C ASN A 411 -37.23 1.60 20.94
N LEU A 412 -35.93 1.26 21.02
CA LEU A 412 -35.16 1.00 19.81
C LEU A 412 -35.50 -0.39 19.24
N LYS A 413 -36.21 -0.36 18.10
CA LYS A 413 -36.48 -1.52 17.23
C LYS A 413 -35.18 -2.30 16.98
N PRO A 414 -35.24 -3.64 16.78
CA PRO A 414 -34.10 -4.44 16.33
C PRO A 414 -33.40 -3.75 15.17
N SER A 415 -32.07 -3.92 15.08
CA SER A 415 -31.26 -3.32 14.02
C SER A 415 -31.95 -3.57 12.66
N PRO A 416 -32.09 -2.57 11.78
CA PRO A 416 -32.73 -2.76 10.48
C PRO A 416 -32.16 -3.96 9.72
N LEU A 417 -30.86 -4.24 9.92
CA LEU A 417 -30.13 -5.37 9.37
C LEU A 417 -30.58 -6.74 9.92
N GLU A 418 -31.01 -6.83 11.17
CA GLU A 418 -31.57 -8.07 11.76
C GLU A 418 -33.02 -8.31 11.31
N THR A 419 -33.71 -7.26 10.86
CA THR A 419 -35.06 -7.34 10.27
C THR A 419 -35.07 -7.49 8.75
N LEU A 420 -33.89 -7.50 8.10
CA LEU A 420 -33.82 -7.69 6.66
C LEU A 420 -34.32 -9.07 6.28
N LYS A 421 -35.22 -9.10 5.29
CA LYS A 421 -35.66 -10.35 4.70
C LYS A 421 -34.44 -11.11 4.11
N PRO A 422 -34.35 -12.45 4.24
CA PRO A 422 -33.23 -13.23 3.74
C PRO A 422 -32.87 -12.94 2.27
N GLU A 423 -33.84 -12.59 1.44
CA GLU A 423 -33.64 -12.28 0.03
C GLU A 423 -32.88 -10.96 -0.19
N LEU A 424 -33.18 -9.93 0.63
CA LEU A 424 -32.46 -8.66 0.60
C LEU A 424 -31.03 -8.84 1.11
N LEU A 425 -30.86 -9.64 2.17
CA LEU A 425 -29.53 -9.95 2.69
C LEU A 425 -28.71 -10.71 1.64
N SER A 426 -29.28 -11.69 0.96
CA SER A 426 -28.61 -12.41 -0.14
C SER A 426 -28.17 -11.47 -1.27
N ARG A 427 -29.02 -10.51 -1.67
CA ARG A 427 -28.66 -9.47 -2.65
C ARG A 427 -27.51 -8.59 -2.18
N ILE A 428 -27.52 -8.17 -0.92
CA ILE A 428 -26.42 -7.39 -0.33
C ILE A 428 -25.14 -8.22 -0.33
N LEU A 429 -25.19 -9.48 0.13
CA LEU A 429 -24.02 -10.36 0.14
C LEU A 429 -23.44 -10.56 -1.27
N SER A 430 -24.30 -10.68 -2.29
CA SER A 430 -23.84 -10.82 -3.68
C SER A 430 -23.11 -9.60 -4.24
N SER A 431 -23.26 -8.42 -3.62
CA SER A 431 -22.55 -7.20 -3.99
C SER A 431 -21.29 -6.95 -3.15
N LEU A 432 -21.04 -7.77 -2.13
CA LEU A 432 -19.88 -7.65 -1.26
C LEU A 432 -18.73 -8.54 -1.74
N LYS A 433 -17.50 -8.09 -1.55
CA LYS A 433 -16.30 -8.92 -1.76
C LYS A 433 -16.31 -10.05 -0.73
N ARG A 434 -15.78 -11.23 -1.08
CA ARG A 434 -15.71 -12.40 -0.17
C ARG A 434 -15.11 -12.05 1.20
N SER A 435 -14.03 -11.27 1.22
CA SER A 435 -13.40 -10.79 2.47
C SER A 435 -14.32 -9.91 3.34
N GLU A 436 -15.23 -9.15 2.74
CA GLU A 436 -16.23 -8.34 3.46
C GLU A 436 -17.32 -9.23 4.05
N ILE A 437 -17.75 -10.27 3.33
CA ILE A 437 -18.69 -11.28 3.82
C ILE A 437 -18.07 -12.05 4.98
N PHE A 438 -16.79 -12.44 4.89
CA PHE A 438 -16.05 -13.04 6.01
C PHE A 438 -16.00 -12.13 7.22
N ASN A 439 -15.69 -10.84 7.03
CA ASN A 439 -15.69 -9.87 8.13
C ASN A 439 -17.08 -9.70 8.75
N LEU A 440 -18.14 -9.70 7.94
CA LEU A 440 -19.53 -9.63 8.42
C LEU A 440 -19.91 -10.88 9.22
N MET A 441 -19.53 -12.06 8.72
CA MET A 441 -19.71 -13.35 9.39
C MET A 441 -19.02 -13.37 10.75
N LEU A 442 -17.80 -12.83 10.85
CA LEU A 442 -17.03 -12.74 12.10
C LEU A 442 -17.54 -11.66 13.05
N ALA A 443 -18.11 -10.57 12.53
CA ALA A 443 -18.58 -9.45 13.31
C ALA A 443 -19.94 -9.70 14.00
N SER A 444 -20.77 -10.62 13.48
CA SER A 444 -22.12 -10.85 14.00
C SER A 444 -22.56 -12.31 13.92
N LYS A 445 -22.95 -12.88 15.07
CA LYS A 445 -23.55 -14.22 15.14
C LYS A 445 -24.86 -14.32 14.33
N ALA A 446 -25.62 -13.23 14.22
CA ALA A 446 -26.88 -13.22 13.49
C ALA A 446 -26.67 -13.40 11.97
N PHE A 447 -25.55 -12.93 11.43
CA PHE A 447 -25.20 -13.08 10.02
C PHE A 447 -24.38 -14.34 9.72
N TYR A 448 -23.94 -15.07 10.75
CA TYR A 448 -23.04 -16.20 10.58
C TYR A 448 -23.60 -17.23 9.59
N GLU A 449 -24.82 -17.73 9.84
CA GLU A 449 -25.42 -18.78 9.02
C GLU A 449 -25.66 -18.34 7.58
N THR A 450 -26.16 -17.12 7.37
CA THR A 450 -26.44 -16.61 6.03
C THR A 450 -25.16 -16.33 5.24
N CYS A 451 -24.16 -15.71 5.89
CA CYS A 451 -22.85 -15.47 5.26
C CYS A 451 -22.14 -16.80 4.96
N TYR A 452 -22.16 -17.75 5.90
CA TYR A 452 -21.58 -19.07 5.75
C TYR A 452 -22.23 -19.80 4.56
N ARG A 453 -23.56 -19.83 4.50
CA ARG A 453 -24.29 -20.41 3.36
C ARG A 453 -23.96 -19.73 2.05
N HIS A 454 -23.84 -18.40 2.02
CA HIS A 454 -23.50 -17.65 0.82
C HIS A 454 -22.07 -17.95 0.33
N ILE A 455 -21.09 -17.95 1.24
CA ILE A 455 -19.68 -18.31 0.98
C ILE A 455 -19.58 -19.72 0.38
N TRP A 456 -20.37 -20.66 0.89
CA TRP A 456 -20.40 -22.03 0.38
C TRP A 456 -21.18 -22.19 -0.92
N SER A 457 -22.20 -21.38 -1.16
CA SER A 457 -23.00 -21.49 -2.38
C SER A 457 -22.23 -21.24 -3.67
N ARG A 458 -21.18 -20.42 -3.60
CA ARG A 458 -20.28 -20.15 -4.72
C ARG A 458 -18.84 -20.12 -4.26
N ILE A 459 -18.05 -21.07 -4.74
CA ILE A 459 -16.61 -21.14 -4.49
C ILE A 459 -15.89 -20.93 -5.83
N ALA A 460 -14.94 -20.01 -5.86
CA ALA A 460 -14.01 -19.87 -6.98
C ALA A 460 -12.60 -20.15 -6.46
N LEU A 461 -11.97 -21.20 -6.98
CA LEU A 461 -10.58 -21.50 -6.72
C LEU A 461 -9.78 -20.88 -7.88
N VAL A 462 -9.13 -19.76 -7.60
CA VAL A 462 -8.33 -19.03 -8.60
C VAL A 462 -6.84 -19.28 -8.34
N GLY A 463 -6.00 -19.48 -9.35
CA GLY A 463 -4.57 -19.62 -9.11
C GLY A 463 -3.94 -18.31 -8.59
N PRO A 464 -2.64 -18.32 -8.23
CA PRO A 464 -1.94 -17.10 -7.83
C PRO A 464 -1.97 -16.07 -8.98
N GLN A 465 -2.54 -14.90 -8.72
CA GLN A 465 -2.69 -13.81 -9.71
C GLN A 465 -1.35 -13.14 -10.09
N ASP A 466 -0.27 -13.46 -9.39
CA ASP A 466 1.01 -12.75 -9.49
C ASP A 466 1.71 -12.89 -10.86
N LEU A 467 1.25 -13.80 -11.73
CA LEU A 467 1.84 -14.06 -13.04
C LEU A 467 1.14 -13.34 -14.21
N TYR A 468 -0.01 -12.72 -14.00
CA TYR A 468 -0.77 -12.06 -15.07
C TYR A 468 -1.13 -10.62 -14.67
N GLU A 469 -0.59 -9.63 -15.39
CA GLU A 469 -0.87 -8.20 -15.17
C GLU A 469 -2.35 -7.80 -15.35
N VAL A 470 -3.19 -8.72 -15.85
CA VAL A 470 -4.62 -8.50 -16.02
C VAL A 470 -5.36 -8.85 -14.72
N TYR A 471 -5.49 -7.84 -13.85
CA TYR A 471 -6.31 -7.91 -12.64
C TYR A 471 -7.80 -8.06 -12.99
N VAL A 472 -8.26 -9.29 -13.19
CA VAL A 472 -9.70 -9.58 -13.06
C VAL A 472 -9.97 -9.78 -11.57
N GLU A 473 -10.54 -8.76 -10.91
CA GLU A 473 -11.03 -8.89 -9.53
C GLU A 473 -12.21 -9.89 -9.51
N ASN A 474 -11.92 -11.18 -9.42
CA ASN A 474 -12.95 -12.16 -9.13
C ASN A 474 -13.34 -12.02 -7.65
N ILE A 475 -14.42 -11.29 -7.39
CA ILE A 475 -14.94 -10.97 -6.04
C ILE A 475 -15.22 -12.20 -5.17
N HIS A 476 -15.24 -13.40 -5.76
CA HIS A 476 -15.50 -14.68 -5.09
C HIS A 476 -14.28 -15.61 -5.00
N ALA A 477 -13.12 -15.22 -5.52
CA ALA A 477 -11.90 -16.01 -5.47
C ALA A 477 -11.48 -16.30 -4.02
N LEU A 478 -11.12 -17.56 -3.77
CA LEU A 478 -10.56 -18.03 -2.51
C LEU A 478 -9.04 -17.83 -2.56
N ASP A 479 -8.49 -16.97 -1.70
CA ASP A 479 -7.04 -16.92 -1.48
C ASP A 479 -6.58 -18.08 -0.56
N ASP A 480 -5.28 -18.34 -0.47
CA ASP A 480 -4.75 -19.46 0.33
C ASP A 480 -5.06 -19.31 1.83
N ILE A 481 -5.14 -18.07 2.32
CA ILE A 481 -5.46 -17.78 3.72
C ILE A 481 -6.92 -18.14 3.97
N GLU A 482 -7.83 -17.67 3.12
CA GLU A 482 -9.25 -17.99 3.17
C GLU A 482 -9.50 -19.50 3.01
N ALA A 483 -8.75 -20.19 2.15
CA ALA A 483 -8.78 -21.64 2.02
C ALA A 483 -8.36 -22.35 3.31
N GLY A 484 -7.28 -21.91 3.93
CA GLY A 484 -6.84 -22.40 5.24
C GLY A 484 -7.89 -22.18 6.34
N TYR A 485 -8.55 -21.03 6.36
CA TYR A 485 -9.66 -20.75 7.27
C TYR A 485 -10.86 -21.68 7.01
N LEU A 486 -11.27 -21.85 5.76
CA LEU A 486 -12.39 -22.71 5.39
C LEU A 486 -12.13 -24.15 5.84
N LYS A 487 -10.93 -24.67 5.60
CA LYS A 487 -10.47 -25.97 6.07
C LYS A 487 -10.54 -26.09 7.60
N ASN A 488 -10.09 -25.09 8.33
CA ASN A 488 -10.15 -25.10 9.79
C ASN A 488 -11.61 -25.09 10.30
N ILE A 489 -12.50 -24.35 9.64
CA ILE A 489 -13.94 -24.35 9.95
C ILE A 489 -14.55 -25.73 9.71
N ILE A 490 -14.24 -26.37 8.57
CA ILE A 490 -14.68 -27.73 8.24
C ILE A 490 -14.24 -28.71 9.34
N LYS A 491 -12.96 -28.63 9.76
CA LYS A 491 -12.42 -29.49 10.83
C LYS A 491 -13.08 -29.24 12.19
N ALA A 492 -13.35 -27.98 12.54
CA ALA A 492 -13.78 -27.61 13.88
C ALA A 492 -15.28 -27.83 14.13
N ASN A 493 -16.14 -27.57 13.14
CA ASN A 493 -17.57 -27.47 13.37
C ASN A 493 -18.36 -28.73 13.00
N GLY A 494 -17.75 -29.71 12.32
CA GLY A 494 -18.43 -30.91 11.81
C GLY A 494 -19.52 -30.64 10.75
N LYS A 495 -20.03 -29.42 10.67
CA LYS A 495 -20.85 -28.89 9.59
C LYS A 495 -19.94 -28.56 8.41
N THR A 496 -20.21 -29.26 7.32
CA THR A 496 -19.37 -29.32 6.14
C THR A 496 -19.63 -28.15 5.19
N GLY A 497 -20.83 -27.55 5.23
CA GLY A 497 -21.27 -26.45 4.37
C GLY A 497 -21.46 -26.86 2.90
N ILE A 498 -20.98 -28.05 2.54
CA ILE A 498 -21.00 -28.62 1.20
C ILE A 498 -22.41 -28.87 0.68
N GLU A 499 -23.38 -29.06 1.58
CA GLU A 499 -24.79 -29.17 1.25
C GLU A 499 -25.35 -27.89 0.63
N TYR A 500 -24.65 -26.77 0.79
CA TYR A 500 -24.99 -25.49 0.19
C TYR A 500 -24.23 -25.21 -1.10
N LEU A 501 -23.22 -26.01 -1.49
CA LEU A 501 -22.44 -25.79 -2.71
C LEU A 501 -23.37 -25.86 -3.93
N GLU A 502 -23.49 -24.75 -4.66
CA GLU A 502 -24.30 -24.67 -5.88
C GLU A 502 -23.40 -24.47 -7.12
N HIS A 503 -22.37 -23.63 -6.99
CA HIS A 503 -21.49 -23.24 -8.09
C HIS A 503 -20.02 -23.37 -7.68
N LEU A 504 -19.22 -24.04 -8.51
CA LEU A 504 -17.76 -24.10 -8.37
C LEU A 504 -17.11 -23.54 -9.63
N GLU A 505 -16.07 -22.74 -9.44
CA GLU A 505 -15.25 -22.16 -10.51
C GLU A 505 -13.78 -22.53 -10.28
N LEU A 506 -13.13 -23.05 -11.32
CA LEU A 506 -11.72 -23.43 -11.34
C LEU A 506 -10.98 -22.60 -12.38
N ASP A 507 -9.95 -21.89 -11.94
CA ASP A 507 -9.07 -21.13 -12.81
C ASP A 507 -7.86 -21.95 -13.29
N GLY A 508 -7.39 -21.65 -14.49
CA GLY A 508 -6.33 -22.34 -15.20
C GLY A 508 -5.01 -22.27 -14.47
N ALA A 509 -4.74 -21.22 -13.70
CA ALA A 509 -3.50 -21.11 -12.94
C ALA A 509 -3.42 -22.12 -11.77
N LEU A 510 -4.53 -22.76 -11.36
CA LEU A 510 -4.47 -23.89 -10.44
C LEU A 510 -3.81 -25.12 -11.05
N PHE A 511 -3.95 -25.34 -12.36
CA PHE A 511 -3.36 -26.48 -13.06
C PHE A 511 -1.84 -26.42 -13.13
N PHE A 512 -1.25 -25.29 -12.74
CA PHE A 512 0.18 -25.03 -12.83
C PHE A 512 0.81 -24.65 -11.50
N GLN A 513 0.06 -24.77 -10.40
CA GLN A 513 0.57 -24.38 -9.11
C GLN A 513 1.61 -25.41 -8.63
N ILE A 514 2.89 -25.03 -8.71
CA ILE A 514 4.07 -25.87 -8.42
C ILE A 514 4.13 -26.30 -6.95
N SER A 515 3.40 -25.62 -6.06
CA SER A 515 3.43 -25.91 -4.62
C SER A 515 2.05 -26.38 -4.12
N PRO A 516 2.02 -27.34 -3.17
CA PRO A 516 0.78 -27.76 -2.55
C PRO A 516 0.13 -26.58 -1.83
N SER A 517 -0.95 -26.07 -2.41
CA SER A 517 -1.74 -24.97 -1.85
C SER A 517 -2.84 -25.49 -0.94
N GLU A 518 -3.30 -24.65 -0.01
CA GLU A 518 -4.49 -24.96 0.79
C GLU A 518 -5.76 -25.10 -0.09
N LYS A 519 -5.73 -24.57 -1.33
CA LYS A 519 -6.81 -24.73 -2.32
C LYS A 519 -6.93 -26.18 -2.80
N PHE A 520 -5.83 -26.90 -3.03
CA PHE A 520 -5.90 -28.33 -3.37
C PHE A 520 -6.53 -29.16 -2.25
N ARG A 521 -6.23 -28.83 -0.99
CA ARG A 521 -6.87 -29.51 0.15
C ARG A 521 -8.37 -29.24 0.25
N VAL A 522 -8.81 -28.03 -0.11
CA VAL A 522 -10.24 -27.72 -0.24
C VAL A 522 -10.84 -28.48 -1.41
N LEU A 523 -10.13 -28.58 -2.53
CA LEU A 523 -10.57 -29.33 -3.71
C LEU A 523 -10.73 -30.82 -3.40
N ASP A 524 -9.73 -31.47 -2.79
CA ASP A 524 -9.79 -32.87 -2.34
C ASP A 524 -10.99 -33.13 -1.43
N TYR A 525 -11.21 -32.21 -0.49
CA TYR A 525 -12.35 -32.30 0.40
C TYR A 525 -13.68 -32.22 -0.36
N ILE A 526 -13.80 -31.31 -1.34
CA ILE A 526 -14.97 -31.22 -2.21
C ILE A 526 -15.12 -32.51 -3.02
N THR A 527 -14.04 -33.06 -3.58
CA THR A 527 -14.00 -34.34 -4.31
C THR A 527 -14.61 -35.45 -3.47
N THR A 528 -14.10 -35.69 -2.26
CA THR A 528 -14.61 -36.73 -1.35
C THR A 528 -16.11 -36.55 -1.04
N LYS A 529 -16.58 -35.30 -0.96
CA LYS A 529 -17.98 -34.99 -0.66
C LYS A 529 -18.91 -35.11 -1.86
N ILE A 530 -18.40 -34.94 -3.06
CA ILE A 530 -19.12 -35.25 -4.29
C ILE A 530 -19.28 -36.77 -4.41
N GLU A 531 -18.20 -37.53 -4.21
CA GLU A 531 -18.19 -38.99 -4.25
C GLU A 531 -19.12 -39.61 -3.21
N SER A 532 -19.19 -39.03 -2.00
CA SER A 532 -20.10 -39.50 -0.95
C SER A 532 -21.57 -39.08 -1.15
N GLY A 533 -21.88 -38.26 -2.17
CA GLY A 533 -23.22 -37.75 -2.43
C GLY A 533 -23.70 -36.66 -1.46
N ASP A 534 -22.80 -36.04 -0.70
CA ASP A 534 -23.12 -34.97 0.26
C ASP A 534 -23.39 -33.62 -0.45
N ALA A 535 -22.81 -33.41 -1.64
CA ALA A 535 -22.91 -32.19 -2.44
C ALA A 535 -24.24 -32.08 -3.23
N LYS A 536 -25.39 -32.34 -2.58
CA LYS A 536 -26.71 -32.52 -3.24
C LYS A 536 -27.21 -31.32 -4.06
N ARG A 537 -26.70 -30.12 -3.78
CA ARG A 537 -27.09 -28.88 -4.45
C ARG A 537 -26.12 -28.43 -5.53
N PHE A 538 -25.06 -29.21 -5.80
CA PHE A 538 -24.05 -28.83 -6.77
C PHE A 538 -24.65 -28.87 -8.18
N LYS A 539 -24.78 -27.68 -8.79
CA LYS A 539 -25.52 -27.41 -10.03
C LYS A 539 -24.62 -26.99 -11.18
N SER A 540 -23.46 -26.38 -10.92
CA SER A 540 -22.60 -25.98 -12.02
C SER A 540 -21.11 -26.00 -11.71
N LEU A 541 -20.33 -26.44 -12.70
CA LEU A 541 -18.88 -26.29 -12.74
C LEU A 541 -18.50 -25.32 -13.85
N HIS A 542 -17.69 -24.32 -13.52
CA HIS A 542 -17.04 -23.42 -14.46
C HIS A 542 -15.53 -23.68 -14.45
N ILE A 543 -14.94 -23.95 -15.61
CA ILE A 543 -13.50 -24.16 -15.75
C ILE A 543 -12.97 -23.07 -16.69
N ASP A 544 -12.20 -22.11 -16.17
CA ASP A 544 -11.57 -21.07 -16.98
C ASP A 544 -10.09 -21.37 -17.18
N LEU A 545 -9.68 -21.66 -18.40
CA LEU A 545 -8.32 -21.98 -18.82
C LEU A 545 -7.78 -20.92 -19.80
N LYS A 546 -8.35 -19.71 -19.85
CA LYS A 546 -7.86 -18.65 -20.76
C LYS A 546 -6.44 -18.20 -20.40
N GLY A 547 -6.08 -18.25 -19.12
CA GLY A 547 -4.71 -17.97 -18.66
C GLY A 547 -3.67 -18.98 -19.16
N HIS A 548 -4.09 -20.17 -19.57
CA HIS A 548 -3.22 -21.27 -19.99
C HIS A 548 -2.54 -20.98 -21.34
N ASP A 549 -1.32 -20.42 -21.33
CA ASP A 549 -0.45 -20.38 -22.50
C ASP A 549 0.57 -21.53 -22.42
N PRO A 550 0.40 -22.62 -23.20
CA PRO A 550 1.29 -23.77 -23.16
C PRO A 550 2.75 -23.43 -23.54
N ARG A 551 3.01 -22.26 -24.14
CA ARG A 551 4.37 -21.82 -24.48
C ARG A 551 5.23 -21.57 -23.24
N TYR A 552 4.64 -21.25 -22.09
CA TYR A 552 5.41 -21.10 -20.85
C TYR A 552 5.94 -22.43 -20.31
N ARG A 553 5.35 -23.58 -20.71
CA ARG A 553 5.85 -24.91 -20.34
C ARG A 553 7.16 -25.25 -21.07
N ASN A 554 7.34 -24.80 -22.30
CA ASN A 554 8.55 -25.08 -23.09
C ASN A 554 9.79 -24.28 -22.64
N TYR A 555 9.63 -23.26 -21.80
CA TYR A 555 10.79 -22.58 -21.19
C TYR A 555 11.40 -23.37 -20.02
N SER A 556 10.71 -24.40 -19.50
CA SER A 556 11.16 -25.22 -18.38
C SER A 556 11.60 -26.64 -18.75
N ASP A 557 11.66 -27.01 -20.03
CA ASP A 557 12.11 -28.34 -20.50
C ASP A 557 13.57 -28.69 -20.13
N HIS A 558 14.29 -27.78 -19.45
CA HIS A 558 15.64 -27.99 -18.95
C HIS A 558 15.76 -28.06 -17.42
N ASP A 559 14.66 -28.05 -16.67
CA ASP A 559 14.72 -28.16 -15.22
C ASP A 559 13.93 -29.38 -14.70
N PRO A 560 14.59 -30.54 -14.55
CA PRO A 560 13.98 -31.77 -14.03
C PRO A 560 13.61 -31.71 -12.53
N MET A 561 13.65 -30.54 -11.89
CA MET A 561 13.22 -30.35 -10.49
C MET A 561 11.72 -30.07 -10.31
N PHE A 562 10.95 -29.94 -11.38
CA PHE A 562 9.52 -29.62 -11.30
C PHE A 562 8.66 -30.88 -11.36
N ASP A 563 8.40 -31.46 -10.20
CA ASP A 563 7.52 -32.62 -9.96
C ASP A 563 6.05 -32.18 -10.15
N SER A 564 5.62 -31.95 -11.39
CA SER A 564 4.27 -31.47 -11.75
C SER A 564 3.15 -32.49 -11.50
N ASP A 565 3.52 -33.72 -11.15
CA ASP A 565 2.59 -34.86 -11.10
C ASP A 565 1.56 -34.71 -9.96
N GLN A 566 1.94 -34.12 -8.81
CA GLN A 566 1.05 -34.04 -7.65
C GLN A 566 -0.15 -33.10 -7.85
N SER A 567 0.02 -31.96 -8.51
CA SER A 567 -1.09 -31.02 -8.74
C SER A 567 -2.09 -31.56 -9.77
N GLU A 568 -1.60 -32.30 -10.76
CA GLU A 568 -2.44 -32.93 -11.79
C GLU A 568 -3.35 -34.00 -11.16
N ASP A 569 -2.83 -34.80 -10.23
CA ASP A 569 -3.60 -35.83 -9.52
C ASP A 569 -4.82 -35.27 -8.78
N HIS A 570 -4.66 -34.15 -8.06
CA HIS A 570 -5.76 -33.51 -7.32
C HIS A 570 -6.88 -33.03 -8.25
N ILE A 571 -6.52 -32.39 -9.35
CA ILE A 571 -7.50 -31.84 -10.30
C ILE A 571 -8.15 -32.95 -11.12
N PHE A 572 -7.38 -33.95 -11.56
CA PHE A 572 -7.92 -35.07 -12.34
C PHE A 572 -8.82 -35.97 -11.50
N GLY A 573 -8.47 -36.20 -10.23
CA GLY A 573 -9.34 -36.85 -9.26
C GLY A 573 -10.65 -36.09 -9.10
N PHE A 574 -10.58 -34.76 -8.91
CA PHE A 574 -11.75 -33.90 -8.83
C PHE A 574 -12.64 -33.96 -10.09
N LEU A 575 -12.07 -33.76 -11.28
CA LEU A 575 -12.85 -33.75 -12.52
C LEU A 575 -13.51 -35.11 -12.79
N SER A 576 -12.81 -36.20 -12.46
CA SER A 576 -13.33 -37.56 -12.56
C SER A 576 -14.52 -37.78 -11.61
N ALA A 577 -14.46 -37.29 -10.37
CA ALA A 577 -15.58 -37.33 -9.43
C ALA A 577 -16.77 -36.49 -9.92
N VAL A 578 -16.52 -35.30 -10.48
CA VAL A 578 -17.59 -34.45 -11.06
C VAL A 578 -18.25 -35.14 -12.25
N LYS A 579 -17.47 -35.77 -13.13
CA LYS A 579 -17.99 -36.51 -14.28
C LYS A 579 -18.96 -37.62 -13.85
N GLN A 580 -18.56 -38.44 -12.89
CA GLN A 580 -19.43 -39.50 -12.35
C GLN A 580 -20.70 -38.92 -11.68
N TYR A 581 -20.56 -37.81 -10.96
CA TYR A 581 -21.68 -37.13 -10.33
C TYR A 581 -22.67 -36.58 -11.38
N SER A 582 -22.17 -35.99 -12.47
CA SER A 582 -22.99 -35.35 -13.48
C SER A 582 -23.68 -36.33 -14.43
N GLU A 583 -23.10 -37.52 -14.66
CA GLU A 583 -23.72 -38.59 -15.45
C GLU A 583 -25.10 -38.99 -14.91
N GLN A 584 -25.32 -38.86 -13.59
CA GLN A 584 -26.58 -39.16 -12.91
C GLN A 584 -27.61 -38.01 -12.98
N LYS A 585 -27.25 -36.88 -13.60
CA LYS A 585 -28.05 -35.65 -13.66
C LYS A 585 -28.52 -35.39 -15.08
N ASN A 586 -29.63 -34.69 -15.22
CA ASN A 586 -30.00 -34.10 -16.50
C ASN A 586 -29.36 -32.70 -16.67
N CYS A 587 -29.42 -32.16 -17.89
CA CYS A 587 -28.82 -30.85 -18.21
C CYS A 587 -29.50 -29.63 -17.56
N ASN A 588 -30.68 -29.81 -16.94
CA ASN A 588 -31.33 -28.78 -16.14
C ASN A 588 -30.89 -28.84 -14.66
N GLU A 589 -30.35 -29.97 -14.23
CA GLU A 589 -29.86 -30.18 -12.85
C GLU A 589 -28.38 -29.87 -12.72
N PHE A 590 -27.60 -30.09 -13.78
CA PHE A 590 -26.17 -29.79 -13.80
C PHE A 590 -25.73 -29.15 -15.12
N SER A 591 -24.94 -28.08 -15.03
CA SER A 591 -24.37 -27.37 -16.17
C SER A 591 -22.85 -27.26 -16.08
N LEU A 592 -22.17 -27.56 -17.18
CA LEU A 592 -20.74 -27.40 -17.33
C LEU A 592 -20.47 -26.18 -18.24
N HIS A 593 -19.60 -25.28 -17.77
CA HIS A 593 -19.08 -24.16 -18.54
C HIS A 593 -17.56 -24.32 -18.65
N ILE A 594 -17.04 -24.30 -19.87
CA ILE A 594 -15.59 -24.33 -20.09
C ILE A 594 -15.17 -23.12 -20.92
N GLU A 595 -14.18 -22.40 -20.43
CA GLU A 595 -13.45 -21.39 -21.17
C GLU A 595 -12.02 -21.87 -21.35
N MET A 596 -11.48 -21.88 -22.57
CA MET A 596 -10.14 -22.40 -22.79
C MET A 596 -9.46 -21.86 -24.02
N ARG A 597 -8.13 -21.95 -24.07
CA ARG A 597 -7.40 -21.85 -25.32
C ARG A 597 -7.51 -23.16 -26.10
N LEU A 598 -7.62 -23.05 -27.42
CA LEU A 598 -7.84 -24.18 -28.35
C LEU A 598 -6.80 -25.34 -28.29
N ARG A 599 -5.70 -25.17 -27.56
CA ARG A 599 -4.63 -26.16 -27.42
C ARG A 599 -4.86 -27.18 -26.28
N GLY A 600 -5.83 -26.96 -25.38
CA GLY A 600 -6.06 -27.76 -24.17
C GLY A 600 -7.16 -28.84 -24.25
N THR A 601 -7.26 -29.61 -25.34
CA THR A 601 -8.43 -30.48 -25.57
C THR A 601 -8.49 -31.74 -24.71
N GLY A 602 -7.39 -32.11 -24.02
CA GLY A 602 -7.36 -33.32 -23.18
C GLY A 602 -8.33 -33.28 -21.99
N LEU A 603 -8.78 -32.09 -21.58
CA LEU A 603 -9.72 -31.95 -20.45
C LEU A 603 -11.15 -32.40 -20.78
N PHE A 604 -11.52 -32.47 -22.04
CA PHE A 604 -12.85 -32.98 -22.43
C PHE A 604 -13.03 -34.46 -22.06
N ASP A 605 -11.94 -35.25 -22.05
CA ASP A 605 -12.01 -36.65 -21.66
C ASP A 605 -12.29 -36.82 -20.16
N LEU A 606 -11.90 -35.83 -19.36
CA LEU A 606 -12.08 -35.78 -17.90
C LEU A 606 -13.42 -35.17 -17.48
N CYS A 607 -14.17 -34.58 -18.41
CA CYS A 607 -15.45 -33.94 -18.12
C CYS A 607 -16.62 -34.70 -18.75
N ASP A 608 -17.81 -34.57 -18.15
CA ASP A 608 -19.04 -35.00 -18.81
C ASP A 608 -19.48 -33.92 -19.82
N THR A 609 -19.00 -34.05 -21.05
CA THR A 609 -19.33 -33.11 -22.12
C THR A 609 -20.83 -33.12 -22.44
N THR A 610 -21.57 -34.17 -22.06
CA THR A 610 -23.04 -34.22 -22.14
C THR A 610 -23.74 -33.22 -21.24
N LYS A 611 -23.00 -32.47 -20.41
CA LYS A 611 -23.51 -31.35 -19.59
C LYS A 611 -22.98 -30.00 -20.01
N LEU A 612 -22.18 -29.93 -21.07
CA LEU A 612 -21.63 -28.67 -21.56
C LEU A 612 -22.75 -27.79 -22.09
N THR A 613 -22.99 -26.67 -21.42
CA THR A 613 -24.00 -25.67 -21.82
C THR A 613 -23.34 -24.45 -22.44
N ASN A 614 -22.15 -24.08 -21.99
CA ASN A 614 -21.42 -22.91 -22.48
C ASN A 614 -19.98 -23.32 -22.82
N LEU A 615 -19.49 -22.89 -23.97
CA LEU A 615 -18.13 -23.10 -24.41
C LEU A 615 -17.54 -21.80 -24.95
N VAL A 616 -16.47 -21.33 -24.31
CA VAL A 616 -15.71 -20.17 -24.77
C VAL A 616 -14.34 -20.63 -25.24
N LEU A 617 -14.07 -20.47 -26.54
CA LEU A 617 -12.80 -20.84 -27.14
C LEU A 617 -12.00 -19.57 -27.43
N GLN A 618 -10.89 -19.41 -26.71
CA GLN A 618 -9.89 -18.43 -27.05
C GLN A 618 -8.97 -18.96 -28.16
N ILE A 619 -8.95 -18.24 -29.27
CA ILE A 619 -8.25 -18.60 -30.49
C ILE A 619 -7.13 -17.59 -30.71
N ASP A 620 -5.93 -17.93 -30.21
CA ASP A 620 -4.70 -17.18 -30.45
C ASP A 620 -3.91 -17.87 -31.57
N LEU A 621 -4.16 -17.49 -32.83
CA LEU A 621 -3.53 -18.07 -34.01
C LEU A 621 -2.63 -17.03 -34.67
N TRP A 622 -1.33 -17.31 -34.72
CA TRP A 622 -0.33 -16.37 -35.23
C TRP A 622 0.07 -16.65 -36.68
N THR A 623 -0.21 -17.87 -37.16
CA THR A 623 0.12 -18.29 -38.53
C THR A 623 -1.08 -18.93 -39.24
N LEU A 624 -1.04 -18.95 -40.57
CA LEU A 624 -2.07 -19.62 -41.39
C LEU A 624 -2.14 -21.13 -41.12
N GLU A 625 -1.00 -21.78 -40.87
CA GLU A 625 -0.91 -23.21 -40.54
C GLU A 625 -1.52 -23.50 -39.16
N GLU A 626 -1.22 -22.65 -38.17
CA GLU A 626 -1.88 -22.71 -36.86
C GLU A 626 -3.39 -22.51 -37.02
N ALA A 627 -3.82 -21.61 -37.91
CA ALA A 627 -5.24 -21.36 -38.14
C ALA A 627 -5.97 -22.52 -38.78
N GLN A 628 -5.38 -23.17 -39.79
CA GLN A 628 -5.95 -24.39 -40.37
C GLN A 628 -6.06 -25.51 -39.34
N THR A 629 -4.96 -25.76 -38.61
CA THR A 629 -4.92 -26.76 -37.53
C THR A 629 -5.93 -26.44 -36.43
N GLY A 630 -6.07 -25.16 -36.08
CA GLY A 630 -7.03 -24.67 -35.11
C GLY A 630 -8.46 -24.93 -35.55
N ILE A 631 -8.83 -24.55 -36.77
CA ILE A 631 -10.17 -24.80 -37.32
C ILE A 631 -10.50 -26.30 -37.29
N GLU A 632 -9.57 -27.17 -37.70
CA GLU A 632 -9.79 -28.61 -37.62
C GLU A 632 -10.00 -29.11 -36.18
N ARG A 633 -9.26 -28.57 -35.22
CA ARG A 633 -9.47 -28.86 -33.79
C ARG A 633 -10.82 -28.38 -33.31
N VAL A 634 -11.26 -27.17 -33.67
CA VAL A 634 -12.61 -26.67 -33.36
C VAL A 634 -13.66 -27.61 -33.93
N ILE A 635 -13.53 -28.03 -35.20
CA ILE A 635 -14.48 -28.96 -35.83
C ILE A 635 -14.51 -30.30 -35.09
N ARG A 636 -13.35 -30.85 -34.71
CA ARG A 636 -13.28 -32.09 -33.91
C ARG A 636 -13.93 -31.93 -32.55
N LEU A 637 -13.67 -30.81 -31.87
CA LEU A 637 -14.29 -30.47 -30.59
C LEU A 637 -15.81 -30.36 -30.72
N LEU A 638 -16.32 -29.60 -31.69
CA LEU A 638 -17.76 -29.42 -31.89
C LEU A 638 -18.48 -30.73 -32.22
N LYS A 639 -17.80 -31.73 -32.78
CA LYS A 639 -18.35 -33.09 -32.94
C LYS A 639 -18.51 -33.84 -31.63
N LEU A 640 -17.73 -33.50 -30.60
CA LEU A 640 -17.82 -34.05 -29.24
C LEU A 640 -18.79 -33.28 -28.35
N VAL A 641 -19.17 -32.06 -28.76
CA VAL A 641 -20.10 -31.21 -28.01
C VAL A 641 -21.55 -31.61 -28.32
N PRO A 642 -22.40 -31.84 -27.31
CA PRO A 642 -23.76 -32.29 -27.54
C PRO A 642 -24.68 -31.14 -27.97
N ARG A 643 -25.86 -31.48 -28.50
CA ARG A 643 -26.89 -30.56 -29.01
C ARG A 643 -27.46 -29.55 -28.00
N GLN A 644 -27.05 -29.62 -26.74
CA GLN A 644 -27.54 -28.78 -25.65
C GLN A 644 -26.60 -27.60 -25.31
N LEU A 645 -25.55 -27.40 -26.12
CA LEU A 645 -24.75 -26.19 -26.06
C LEU A 645 -25.66 -24.99 -26.34
N LYS A 646 -25.76 -24.08 -25.38
CA LYS A 646 -26.56 -22.84 -25.46
C LYS A 646 -25.73 -21.74 -26.09
N ASP A 647 -24.49 -21.59 -25.63
CA ASP A 647 -23.60 -20.50 -26.04
C ASP A 647 -22.24 -21.06 -26.50
N LEU A 648 -21.84 -20.71 -27.72
CA LEU A 648 -20.51 -20.91 -28.27
C LEU A 648 -19.89 -19.55 -28.56
N THR A 649 -18.85 -19.18 -27.82
CA THR A 649 -18.16 -17.90 -28.00
C THR A 649 -16.73 -18.12 -28.46
N PHE A 650 -16.32 -17.43 -29.51
CA PHE A 650 -14.93 -17.35 -29.95
C PHE A 650 -14.33 -16.02 -29.51
N ILE A 651 -13.22 -16.06 -28.79
CA ILE A 651 -12.51 -14.86 -28.31
C ILE A 651 -11.10 -14.85 -28.93
N GLY A 652 -10.67 -13.71 -29.46
CA GLY A 652 -9.36 -13.56 -30.12
C GLY A 652 -9.49 -13.28 -31.62
N GLY A 653 -8.42 -12.72 -32.20
CA GLY A 653 -8.35 -12.47 -33.64
C GLY A 653 -7.83 -13.69 -34.37
N PHE A 654 -8.50 -14.12 -35.45
CA PHE A 654 -7.99 -15.16 -36.35
C PHE A 654 -6.71 -14.75 -37.11
N TYR A 655 -6.29 -13.50 -36.98
CA TYR A 655 -5.05 -12.97 -37.53
C TYR A 655 -4.83 -11.57 -36.92
N ASP A 656 -3.82 -11.38 -36.08
CA ASP A 656 -3.40 -10.03 -35.69
C ASP A 656 -2.33 -9.53 -36.66
N ARG A 657 -2.59 -8.41 -37.33
CA ARG A 657 -1.71 -7.79 -38.34
C ARG A 657 -0.48 -7.19 -37.64
N MET A 658 0.47 -8.02 -37.25
CA MET A 658 1.76 -7.54 -36.69
C MET A 658 2.85 -7.28 -37.75
N LEU A 659 2.54 -7.34 -39.04
CA LEU A 659 3.48 -6.92 -40.10
C LEU A 659 2.72 -6.08 -41.14
N GLY A 660 3.05 -4.80 -41.24
CA GLY A 660 2.45 -3.82 -42.17
C GLY A 660 2.72 -4.10 -43.65
N GLY A 661 2.26 -5.24 -44.17
CA GLY A 661 2.29 -5.62 -45.59
C GLY A 661 0.91 -5.49 -46.27
N PRO A 662 0.88 -5.28 -47.60
CA PRO A 662 -0.36 -5.07 -48.34
C PRO A 662 -1.22 -6.33 -48.38
N ALA A 663 -2.54 -6.12 -48.37
CA ALA A 663 -3.58 -7.13 -48.30
C ALA A 663 -3.45 -8.19 -49.41
N ILE A 664 -3.11 -9.42 -49.05
CA ILE A 664 -3.25 -10.60 -49.90
C ILE A 664 -4.44 -11.43 -49.38
N ASN A 665 -5.48 -11.50 -50.22
CA ASN A 665 -6.63 -12.41 -50.27
C ASN A 665 -7.35 -12.84 -48.97
N ASN A 666 -8.31 -12.00 -48.56
CA ASN A 666 -9.36 -12.30 -47.58
C ASN A 666 -10.35 -13.42 -47.98
N SER A 667 -10.34 -13.93 -49.21
CA SER A 667 -11.43 -14.79 -49.71
C SER A 667 -11.44 -16.22 -49.14
N VAL A 668 -10.28 -16.79 -48.79
CA VAL A 668 -10.21 -18.21 -48.36
C VAL A 668 -10.56 -18.38 -46.87
N ALA A 669 -10.16 -17.43 -46.02
CA ALA A 669 -10.51 -17.45 -44.60
C ALA A 669 -12.00 -17.10 -44.37
N GLN A 670 -12.53 -16.15 -45.15
CA GLN A 670 -13.93 -15.73 -45.09
C GLN A 670 -14.88 -16.84 -45.57
N SER A 671 -14.54 -17.55 -46.65
CA SER A 671 -15.31 -18.70 -47.15
C SER A 671 -15.37 -19.86 -46.13
N ARG A 672 -14.29 -20.12 -45.37
CA ARG A 672 -14.27 -21.20 -44.36
C ARG A 672 -14.95 -20.81 -43.04
N ALA A 673 -14.91 -19.53 -42.64
CA ALA A 673 -15.68 -19.02 -41.51
C ALA A 673 -17.19 -19.02 -41.80
N GLU A 674 -17.60 -18.66 -43.03
CA GLU A 674 -18.99 -18.81 -43.49
C GLU A 674 -19.43 -20.28 -43.51
N THR A 675 -18.54 -21.21 -43.87
CA THR A 675 -18.81 -22.66 -43.82
C THR A 675 -19.03 -23.15 -42.37
N LEU A 676 -18.34 -22.58 -41.38
CA LEU A 676 -18.56 -22.89 -39.95
C LEU A 676 -19.90 -22.33 -39.45
N GLY A 677 -20.32 -21.15 -39.93
CA GLY A 677 -21.64 -20.59 -39.64
C GLY A 677 -22.79 -21.41 -40.23
N VAL A 678 -22.58 -22.02 -41.40
CA VAL A 678 -23.58 -22.88 -42.08
C VAL A 678 -23.66 -24.30 -41.49
N LEU A 679 -22.60 -24.80 -40.83
CA LEU A 679 -22.59 -26.14 -40.23
C LEU A 679 -23.22 -26.22 -38.82
N TYR A 680 -23.54 -25.10 -38.19
CA TYR A 680 -24.05 -25.06 -36.80
C TYR A 680 -25.50 -24.54 -36.66
N THR A 681 -26.09 -23.99 -37.72
CA THR A 681 -27.56 -23.93 -37.89
C THR A 681 -28.06 -25.25 -38.45
#